data_AF-A0A923STP3-F1
#
_entry.id   AF-A0A923STP3-F1
#
_cell.length_a   1.000
_cell.length_b   1.000
_cell.length_c   1.000
_cell.angle_alpha   90.00
_cell.angle_beta   90.00
_cell.angle_gamma   90.00
#
_symmetry.space_group_name_H-M   'P 1'
#
loop_
_entity.id
_entity.type
_entity.pdbx_description
1 polymer ?
#
loop_
_entity_poly.entity_id
_entity_poly.type
_entity_poly.pdbx_seq_one_letter_code
_entity_poly.pdbx_strand_id
1 'polypeptide(L)'
;MPKIECNEKLFFDALGKKYTYDILENLLPCAKAELDEKPDISLPENERIVKIELNDTNRPDLWSTNGVARQIRIHEGGKNFDYMKLMSNKGNSDYEGRVVEVDPEVKDIRPYMVAFMITGKAIDDPMLKDIIQTQEKLAWNFGRKRKSISMGLYRVDKIKFPVKYHAVDPDKTSFIPLQCEENMTCRQILTEHPKGKDFGWILKDFKKFPLLSDANGEVMSMPPIINSATLGAVQVGDKDLMVELTGDNIEGLILSANIVACDFADQGYTIKPILVRHPYDTPLGKDILAPLYFQPTTKTTLKAVNKLLGSDFDMKTVEDSLIRMGSSIETHGEEIIVSPAPYRNDFLHEVDIIEDVMIGCNVSAFDPRTPQDFTVGRLLPLTTFSRKAKTLMVGLGYQEMIFNYVGSKKDYIDNMMIDGSKVIEIANPMSENYQFIRPEILSSLCRAESGSANAMYPHKVFEIGKVAYLKEDENTGTITRQHLGFLTASANANFNTLASEVSSLLYFLDHEYNVVETDDPRFIAGRQAGIVAGGKIIGVFGEVHPQVLENWGITTPCAAGELDLEDLMAHADTKTEAEKKKEANTDSHSEAGNQQKSEAETNPEKYFNEHIELLVAKIEKVEINPQGDKLYIETMNDGSGTPRIIQSGLRPYLKPEELLGQHVIIAANLAPRKMKGVESHGMLLACDYTEDGKEKVELLTAPWAAPGTQVVLEGNATCAKPSKIDIEHFCKISYKVVAKHATAAGKKLFADGKPITLEKVTDAEIE
;
A
#
# COMPACT_ATOMS: atom_id res chain seq x y z
N MET A 1 15.08 -0.28 -7.69
CA MET A 1 15.79 0.57 -6.72
C MET A 1 17.07 1.08 -7.35
N PRO A 2 17.46 2.36 -7.14
CA PRO A 2 18.73 2.87 -7.65
C PRO A 2 19.92 2.12 -7.03
N LYS A 3 20.90 1.74 -7.85
CA LYS A 3 22.18 1.18 -7.39
C LYS A 3 23.31 2.10 -7.79
N ILE A 4 24.29 2.28 -6.92
CA ILE A 4 25.50 3.08 -7.20
C ILE A 4 26.76 2.23 -7.00
N GLU A 5 27.74 2.45 -7.86
CA GLU A 5 29.05 1.83 -7.81
C GLU A 5 30.06 2.87 -7.30
N CYS A 6 30.48 2.71 -6.06
CA CYS A 6 31.36 3.65 -5.38
C CYS A 6 32.80 3.14 -5.40
N ASN A 7 33.76 3.92 -5.87
CA ASN A 7 35.18 3.59 -5.67
C ASN A 7 35.50 3.56 -4.16
N GLU A 8 36.11 2.48 -3.66
CA GLU A 8 36.33 2.27 -2.22
C GLU A 8 37.10 3.45 -1.59
N LYS A 9 38.21 3.83 -2.22
CA LYS A 9 39.06 4.92 -1.74
C LYS A 9 38.31 6.25 -1.75
N LEU A 10 37.66 6.60 -2.86
CA LEU A 10 36.89 7.84 -2.99
C LEU A 10 35.79 7.93 -1.91
N PHE A 11 35.06 6.83 -1.69
CA PHE A 11 33.97 6.75 -0.71
C PHE A 11 34.46 6.96 0.73
N PHE A 12 35.52 6.25 1.14
CA PHE A 12 36.05 6.41 2.50
C PHE A 12 36.80 7.74 2.71
N ASP A 13 37.42 8.30 1.66
CA ASP A 13 38.00 9.65 1.70
C ASP A 13 36.89 10.69 1.93
N ALA A 14 35.75 10.57 1.24
CA ALA A 14 34.60 11.45 1.43
C ALA A 14 33.96 11.28 2.82
N LEU A 15 33.91 10.05 3.34
CA LEU A 15 33.41 9.75 4.67
C LEU A 15 34.34 10.29 5.78
N GLY A 16 35.65 10.36 5.50
CA GLY A 16 36.69 10.84 6.43
C GLY A 16 37.16 9.79 7.45
N LYS A 17 36.65 8.55 7.36
CA LYS A 17 36.99 7.42 8.21
C LYS A 17 36.78 6.13 7.44
N LYS A 18 37.69 5.17 7.62
CA LYS A 18 37.55 3.82 7.03
C LYS A 18 36.86 2.88 8.00
N TYR A 19 35.85 2.15 7.51
CA TYR A 19 35.10 1.15 8.27
C TYR A 19 35.34 -0.25 7.69
N THR A 20 35.13 -1.29 8.51
CA THR A 20 34.96 -2.65 7.97
C THR A 20 33.60 -2.75 7.27
N TYR A 21 33.45 -3.68 6.32
CA TYR A 21 32.19 -3.82 5.59
C TYR A 21 31.01 -4.20 6.48
N ASP A 22 31.24 -4.98 7.54
CA ASP A 22 30.17 -5.33 8.49
C ASP A 22 29.73 -4.12 9.33
N ILE A 23 30.65 -3.21 9.67
CA ILE A 23 30.27 -1.94 10.33
C ILE A 23 29.55 -1.04 9.33
N LEU A 24 30.05 -0.93 8.10
CA LEU A 24 29.43 -0.13 7.04
C LEU A 24 27.98 -0.60 6.77
N GLU A 25 27.75 -1.90 6.69
CA GLU A 25 26.43 -2.50 6.50
C GLU A 25 25.43 -2.09 7.60
N ASN A 26 25.89 -1.94 8.85
CA ASN A 26 25.07 -1.44 9.94
C ASN A 26 24.82 0.09 9.91
N LEU A 27 25.68 0.85 9.22
CA LEU A 27 25.55 2.30 9.09
C LEU A 27 24.69 2.73 7.90
N LEU A 28 24.70 1.96 6.80
CA LEU A 28 23.98 2.27 5.56
C LEU A 28 22.46 2.55 5.74
N PRO A 29 21.73 1.94 6.70
CA PRO A 29 20.32 2.26 6.92
C PRO A 29 20.04 3.74 7.20
N CYS A 30 20.97 4.51 7.79
CA CYS A 30 20.79 5.95 7.99
C CYS A 30 20.70 6.74 6.66
N ALA A 31 21.25 6.16 5.59
CA ALA A 31 21.17 6.66 4.22
C ALA A 31 20.16 5.87 3.37
N LYS A 32 19.19 5.20 4.01
CA LYS A 32 18.19 4.34 3.34
C LYS A 32 18.86 3.41 2.31
N ALA A 33 20.01 2.84 2.68
CA ALA A 33 20.88 2.10 1.79
C ALA A 33 21.23 0.74 2.37
N GLU A 34 21.63 -0.18 1.49
CA GLU A 34 22.11 -1.52 1.81
C GLU A 34 23.33 -1.86 0.97
N LEU A 35 24.19 -2.72 1.51
CA LEU A 35 25.36 -3.22 0.80
C LEU A 35 24.93 -4.34 -0.14
N ASP A 36 24.95 -4.09 -1.45
CA ASP A 36 24.51 -5.05 -2.47
C ASP A 36 25.58 -6.14 -2.68
N GLU A 37 26.84 -5.73 -2.79
CA GLU A 37 27.97 -6.64 -3.00
C GLU A 37 29.21 -6.12 -2.28
N LYS A 38 29.91 -7.01 -1.56
CA LYS A 38 31.22 -6.70 -0.96
C LYS A 38 32.26 -6.57 -2.10
N PRO A 39 33.20 -5.61 -2.02
CA PRO A 39 34.21 -5.43 -3.07
C PRO A 39 35.14 -6.64 -3.17
N ASP A 40 35.67 -6.86 -4.37
CA ASP A 40 36.72 -7.86 -4.60
C ASP A 40 38.03 -7.43 -3.93
N ILE A 41 38.31 -8.04 -2.77
CA ILE A 41 39.50 -7.75 -1.98
C ILE A 41 40.81 -8.13 -2.67
N SER A 42 40.77 -8.92 -3.76
CA SER A 42 41.95 -9.27 -4.54
C SER A 42 42.48 -8.10 -5.38
N LEU A 43 41.63 -7.11 -5.67
CA LEU A 43 42.01 -5.90 -6.40
C LEU A 43 42.74 -4.89 -5.50
N PRO A 44 43.59 -4.01 -6.07
CA PRO A 44 44.12 -2.84 -5.37
C PRO A 44 43.02 -1.91 -4.85
N GLU A 45 43.24 -1.25 -3.70
CA GLU A 45 42.23 -0.39 -3.04
C GLU A 45 41.68 0.73 -3.95
N ASN A 46 42.52 1.28 -4.82
CA ASN A 46 42.13 2.31 -5.79
C ASN A 46 41.26 1.79 -6.94
N GLU A 47 41.12 0.47 -7.09
CA GLU A 47 40.33 -0.19 -8.15
C GLU A 47 39.09 -0.91 -7.61
N ARG A 48 38.97 -1.04 -6.28
CA ARG A 48 37.83 -1.71 -5.64
C ARG A 48 36.57 -0.87 -5.74
N ILE A 49 35.44 -1.56 -5.95
CA ILE A 49 34.11 -0.97 -6.09
C ILE A 49 33.20 -1.53 -4.99
N VAL A 50 32.63 -0.63 -4.20
CA VAL A 50 31.57 -0.93 -3.23
C VAL A 50 30.23 -0.67 -3.92
N LYS A 51 29.40 -1.72 -4.06
CA LYS A 51 28.07 -1.58 -4.65
C LYS A 51 27.04 -1.35 -3.56
N ILE A 52 26.31 -0.24 -3.68
CA ILE A 52 25.30 0.18 -2.70
C ILE A 52 23.96 0.24 -3.42
N GLU A 53 22.95 -0.42 -2.84
CA GLU A 53 21.56 -0.33 -3.27
C GLU A 53 20.81 0.66 -2.37
N LEU A 54 19.98 1.50 -2.97
CA LEU A 54 19.24 2.55 -2.28
C LEU A 54 17.76 2.17 -2.20
N ASN A 55 17.25 2.06 -0.99
CA ASN A 55 15.88 1.62 -0.68
C ASN A 55 14.82 2.72 -0.84
N ASP A 56 15.21 3.90 -1.32
CA ASP A 56 14.30 5.03 -1.50
C ASP A 56 14.53 5.74 -2.85
N THR A 57 13.43 6.24 -3.41
CA THR A 57 13.41 7.08 -4.61
C THR A 57 13.18 8.57 -4.31
N ASN A 58 12.86 8.94 -3.07
CA ASN A 58 12.54 10.32 -2.68
C ASN A 58 13.78 11.15 -2.31
N ARG A 59 14.94 10.50 -2.11
CA ARG A 59 16.22 11.10 -1.72
C ARG A 59 17.26 11.05 -2.85
N PRO A 60 17.10 11.83 -3.93
CA PRO A 60 18.05 11.84 -5.05
C PRO A 60 19.45 12.31 -4.65
N ASP A 61 19.58 13.01 -3.52
CA ASP A 61 20.87 13.38 -2.94
C ASP A 61 21.72 12.18 -2.52
N LEU A 62 21.11 11.03 -2.25
CA LEU A 62 21.82 9.81 -1.87
C LEU A 62 22.27 8.98 -3.08
N TRP A 63 21.95 9.41 -4.30
CA TRP A 63 22.27 8.65 -5.52
C TRP A 63 23.67 8.92 -6.08
N SER A 64 24.57 9.40 -5.22
CA SER A 64 25.98 9.64 -5.52
C SER A 64 26.86 9.11 -4.39
N THR A 65 28.14 8.86 -4.70
CA THR A 65 29.13 8.42 -3.70
C THR A 65 29.23 9.42 -2.55
N ASN A 66 29.29 10.72 -2.86
CA ASN A 66 29.41 11.77 -1.85
C ASN A 66 28.11 11.94 -1.05
N GLY A 67 26.94 11.74 -1.65
CA GLY A 67 25.65 11.78 -0.97
C GLY A 67 25.53 10.79 0.17
N VAL A 68 25.80 9.50 -0.12
CA VAL A 68 25.79 8.44 0.90
C VAL A 68 26.87 8.68 1.95
N ALA A 69 28.10 8.99 1.51
CA ALA A 69 29.20 9.26 2.43
C ALA A 69 28.91 10.46 3.36
N ARG A 70 28.30 11.52 2.83
CA ARG A 70 27.85 12.70 3.59
C ARG A 70 26.83 12.31 4.64
N GLN A 71 25.78 11.57 4.27
CA GLN A 71 24.73 11.18 5.20
C GLN A 71 25.28 10.34 6.37
N ILE A 72 26.14 9.35 6.08
CA ILE A 72 26.78 8.54 7.14
C ILE A 72 27.69 9.42 8.00
N ARG A 73 28.50 10.29 7.39
CA ARG A 73 29.44 11.16 8.10
C ARG A 73 28.70 12.11 9.06
N ILE A 74 27.61 12.73 8.64
CA ILE A 74 26.81 13.64 9.48
C ILE A 74 26.11 12.86 10.59
N HIS A 75 25.55 11.69 10.27
CA HIS A 75 24.85 10.85 11.23
C HIS A 75 25.77 10.37 12.37
N GLU A 76 27.00 10.00 12.03
CA GLU A 76 28.06 9.60 12.98
C GLU A 76 28.68 10.79 13.75
N GLY A 77 28.16 12.01 13.60
CA GLY A 77 28.64 13.22 14.29
C GLY A 77 29.96 13.77 13.73
N GLY A 78 30.30 13.42 12.48
CA GLY A 78 31.47 13.93 11.77
C GLY A 78 31.33 15.40 11.34
N LYS A 79 32.34 15.91 10.65
CA LYS A 79 32.35 17.30 10.16
C LYS A 79 31.22 17.53 9.16
N ASN A 80 30.37 18.51 9.45
CA ASN A 80 29.34 18.99 8.53
C ASN A 80 29.77 20.34 7.91
N PHE A 81 29.53 20.52 6.62
CA PHE A 81 29.73 21.80 5.95
C PHE A 81 28.45 22.62 6.05
N ASP A 82 28.60 23.92 6.21
CA ASP A 82 27.48 24.85 6.11
C ASP A 82 27.15 25.07 4.62
N TYR A 83 26.38 24.14 4.04
CA TYR A 83 26.04 24.14 2.62
C TYR A 83 25.17 25.34 2.22
N MET A 84 24.50 26.01 3.17
CA MET A 84 23.76 27.23 2.90
C MET A 84 24.68 28.36 2.40
N LYS A 85 25.96 28.36 2.78
CA LYS A 85 26.96 29.32 2.26
C LYS A 85 27.26 29.16 0.78
N LEU A 86 27.00 28.00 0.21
CA LEU A 86 27.17 27.73 -1.23
C LEU A 86 26.00 28.31 -2.05
N MET A 87 24.88 28.59 -1.40
CA MET A 87 23.66 29.03 -2.04
C MET A 87 23.74 30.54 -2.32
N SER A 88 23.30 30.92 -3.51
CA SER A 88 23.25 32.31 -3.96
C SER A 88 22.20 33.10 -3.20
N ASN A 89 22.56 34.30 -2.73
CA ASN A 89 21.63 35.26 -2.14
C ASN A 89 21.99 36.72 -2.53
N LYS A 90 21.15 37.70 -2.21
CA LYS A 90 21.38 39.12 -2.59
C LYS A 90 22.73 39.72 -2.12
N GLY A 91 23.48 39.07 -1.22
CA GLY A 91 24.72 39.58 -0.63
C GLY A 91 26.03 38.80 -0.92
N ASN A 92 25.99 37.58 -1.48
CA ASN A 92 27.20 36.75 -1.75
C ASN A 92 27.38 36.34 -3.23
N SER A 93 26.66 37.00 -4.14
CA SER A 93 26.39 36.52 -5.50
C SER A 93 27.37 37.04 -6.57
N ASP A 94 28.69 36.96 -6.32
CA ASP A 94 29.66 37.34 -7.36
C ASP A 94 29.82 36.22 -8.40
N TYR A 95 29.19 36.41 -9.56
CA TYR A 95 29.29 35.52 -10.70
C TYR A 95 30.43 35.90 -11.67
N GLU A 96 31.24 36.91 -11.33
CA GLU A 96 32.44 37.38 -12.08
C GLU A 96 32.20 37.48 -13.60
N GLY A 97 31.00 37.93 -14.02
CA GLY A 97 30.65 38.09 -15.43
C GLY A 97 30.27 36.80 -16.18
N ARG A 98 30.20 35.64 -15.53
CA ARG A 98 29.69 34.39 -16.11
C ARG A 98 28.18 34.46 -16.28
N VAL A 99 27.73 34.59 -17.53
CA VAL A 99 26.31 34.72 -17.88
C VAL A 99 25.92 33.72 -18.97
N VAL A 100 24.76 33.10 -18.80
CA VAL A 100 24.06 32.35 -19.82
C VAL A 100 22.81 33.12 -20.22
N GLU A 101 22.63 33.35 -21.52
CA GLU A 101 21.44 33.97 -22.09
C GLU A 101 20.53 32.90 -22.71
N VAL A 102 19.28 32.84 -22.26
CA VAL A 102 18.28 31.90 -22.79
C VAL A 102 17.44 32.56 -23.88
N ASP A 103 17.24 31.87 -24.99
CA ASP A 103 16.42 32.34 -26.11
C ASP A 103 14.91 32.13 -25.84
N PRO A 104 14.02 33.08 -26.17
CA PRO A 104 12.58 32.88 -26.07
C PRO A 104 12.06 31.62 -26.79
N GLU A 105 12.71 31.19 -27.87
CA GLU A 105 12.26 30.06 -28.69
C GLU A 105 12.44 28.69 -28.03
N VAL A 106 13.25 28.57 -26.97
CA VAL A 106 13.37 27.28 -26.24
C VAL A 106 12.20 27.03 -25.29
N LYS A 107 11.35 28.03 -25.02
CA LYS A 107 10.27 27.97 -24.03
C LYS A 107 9.33 26.78 -24.24
N ASP A 108 8.92 26.53 -25.47
CA ASP A 108 7.95 25.49 -25.80
C ASP A 108 8.61 24.12 -26.07
N ILE A 109 9.94 24.03 -25.94
CA ILE A 109 10.73 22.82 -26.21
C ILE A 109 11.34 22.29 -24.91
N ARG A 110 12.14 23.12 -24.24
CA ARG A 110 12.86 22.80 -23.00
C ARG A 110 13.15 24.11 -22.26
N PRO A 111 12.19 24.62 -21.46
CA PRO A 111 12.16 26.02 -21.02
C PRO A 111 13.20 26.40 -19.96
N TYR A 112 13.79 25.46 -19.24
CA TYR A 112 14.60 25.83 -18.07
C TYR A 112 16.04 25.37 -18.22
N MET A 113 16.94 26.20 -17.68
CA MET A 113 18.37 25.96 -17.61
C MET A 113 18.89 26.60 -16.33
N VAL A 114 19.82 25.92 -15.67
CA VAL A 114 20.58 26.42 -14.52
C VAL A 114 22.03 25.99 -14.70
N ALA A 115 22.97 26.75 -14.16
CA ALA A 115 24.38 26.38 -14.23
C ALA A 115 25.17 26.92 -13.04
N PHE A 116 26.28 26.28 -12.73
CA PHE A 116 27.28 26.76 -11.79
C PHE A 116 28.67 26.28 -12.23
N MET A 117 29.71 26.83 -11.61
CA MET A 117 31.09 26.44 -11.85
C MET A 117 31.67 25.78 -10.60
N ILE A 118 32.46 24.73 -10.81
CA ILE A 118 33.34 24.16 -9.80
C ILE A 118 34.79 24.50 -10.15
N THR A 119 35.59 24.83 -9.13
CA THR A 119 37.01 25.15 -9.29
C THR A 119 37.82 24.59 -8.14
N GLY A 120 38.98 23.99 -8.45
CA GLY A 120 39.79 23.33 -7.43
C GLY A 120 40.90 22.45 -7.99
N LYS A 121 41.02 21.25 -7.43
CA LYS A 121 42.01 20.25 -7.84
C LYS A 121 41.67 19.67 -9.22
N ALA A 122 42.64 19.00 -9.85
CA ALA A 122 42.38 18.33 -11.12
C ALA A 122 41.48 17.09 -10.90
N ILE A 123 40.56 16.86 -11.83
CA ILE A 123 39.69 15.68 -11.88
C ILE A 123 40.56 14.47 -12.23
N ASP A 124 40.56 13.46 -11.35
CA ASP A 124 41.17 12.17 -11.62
C ASP A 124 40.18 11.18 -12.25
N ASP A 125 40.66 10.01 -12.65
CA ASP A 125 39.82 8.98 -13.31
C ASP A 125 38.69 8.45 -12.41
N PRO A 126 38.91 8.08 -11.13
CA PRO A 126 37.83 7.70 -10.23
C PRO A 126 36.76 8.79 -10.07
N MET A 127 37.16 10.05 -9.94
CA MET A 127 36.23 11.17 -9.83
C MET A 127 35.43 11.36 -11.11
N LEU A 128 36.06 11.29 -12.28
CA LEU A 128 35.36 11.42 -13.56
C LEU A 128 34.27 10.33 -13.72
N LYS A 129 34.58 9.08 -13.34
CA LYS A 129 33.62 7.98 -13.36
C LYS A 129 32.45 8.21 -12.40
N ASP A 130 32.73 8.68 -11.18
CA ASP A 130 31.69 8.99 -10.18
C ASP A 130 30.77 10.14 -10.63
N ILE A 131 31.34 11.17 -11.28
CA ILE A 131 30.58 12.29 -11.84
C ILE A 131 29.66 11.81 -12.98
N ILE A 132 30.16 10.98 -13.89
CA ILE A 132 29.37 10.39 -14.99
C ILE A 132 28.26 9.50 -14.42
N GLN A 133 28.56 8.69 -13.41
CA GLN A 133 27.54 7.90 -12.73
C GLN A 133 26.46 8.80 -12.14
N THR A 134 26.83 9.83 -11.38
CA THR A 134 25.88 10.77 -10.76
C THR A 134 25.01 11.46 -11.81
N GLN A 135 25.62 11.88 -12.93
CA GLN A 135 24.91 12.39 -14.09
C GLN A 135 23.85 11.42 -14.59
N GLU A 136 24.23 10.15 -14.78
CA GLU A 136 23.34 9.11 -15.27
C GLU A 136 22.23 8.79 -14.27
N LYS A 137 22.51 8.68 -12.97
CA LYS A 137 21.48 8.39 -11.95
C LYS A 137 20.47 9.52 -11.83
N LEU A 138 20.92 10.78 -11.74
CA LEU A 138 20.03 11.93 -11.66
C LEU A 138 19.21 12.09 -12.94
N ALA A 139 19.84 12.02 -14.12
CA ALA A 139 19.12 12.24 -15.38
C ALA A 139 18.22 11.04 -15.77
N TRP A 140 18.60 9.81 -15.44
CA TRP A 140 17.83 8.61 -15.79
C TRP A 140 16.64 8.38 -14.85
N ASN A 141 16.87 8.40 -13.54
CA ASN A 141 15.84 8.12 -12.55
C ASN A 141 15.00 9.36 -12.26
N PHE A 142 15.61 10.43 -11.73
CA PHE A 142 14.91 11.66 -11.33
C PHE A 142 14.46 12.46 -12.56
N GLY A 143 15.32 12.52 -13.57
CA GLY A 143 15.07 13.15 -14.86
C GLY A 143 14.19 12.36 -15.83
N ARG A 144 13.66 11.19 -15.44
CA ARG A 144 12.81 10.30 -16.25
C ARG A 144 13.40 10.04 -17.65
N LYS A 145 14.58 9.43 -17.70
CA LYS A 145 15.38 9.18 -18.91
C LYS A 145 15.67 10.48 -19.67
N ARG A 146 16.17 11.48 -18.95
CA ARG A 146 16.54 12.83 -19.41
C ARG A 146 15.40 13.75 -19.85
N LYS A 147 14.16 13.26 -19.85
CA LYS A 147 12.97 14.03 -20.24
C LYS A 147 12.86 15.32 -19.43
N SER A 148 12.91 15.24 -18.11
CA SER A 148 12.77 16.41 -17.23
C SER A 148 14.08 17.05 -16.82
N ILE A 149 15.17 16.28 -16.70
CA ILE A 149 16.48 16.78 -16.25
C ILE A 149 17.58 16.16 -17.10
N SER A 150 18.43 17.00 -17.68
CA SER A 150 19.67 16.58 -18.32
C SER A 150 20.79 17.41 -17.73
N MET A 151 21.92 16.79 -17.47
CA MET A 151 23.10 17.45 -16.92
C MET A 151 24.26 17.36 -17.92
N GLY A 152 24.98 18.46 -18.10
CA GLY A 152 26.17 18.59 -18.92
C GLY A 152 27.34 19.15 -18.12
N LEU A 153 28.56 18.77 -18.51
CA LEU A 153 29.81 19.21 -17.91
C LEU A 153 30.73 19.75 -19.00
N TYR A 154 31.34 20.90 -18.75
CA TYR A 154 32.14 21.61 -19.76
C TYR A 154 33.39 22.23 -19.13
N ARG A 155 34.47 22.31 -19.89
CA ARG A 155 35.75 22.88 -19.43
C ARG A 155 35.73 24.39 -19.52
N VAL A 156 35.77 25.08 -18.38
CA VAL A 156 35.55 26.54 -18.31
C VAL A 156 36.60 27.32 -19.09
N ASP A 157 37.85 26.88 -19.04
CA ASP A 157 38.98 27.50 -19.74
C ASP A 157 38.80 27.55 -21.27
N LYS A 158 38.02 26.62 -21.82
CA LYS A 158 37.72 26.55 -23.26
C LYS A 158 36.47 27.31 -23.68
N ILE A 159 35.63 27.75 -22.73
CA ILE A 159 34.35 28.41 -23.03
C ILE A 159 34.53 29.93 -22.98
N LYS A 160 33.88 30.66 -23.90
CA LYS A 160 33.72 32.11 -23.82
C LYS A 160 32.31 32.50 -23.43
N PHE A 161 32.18 33.29 -22.37
CA PHE A 161 30.91 33.89 -21.94
C PHE A 161 30.62 35.19 -22.74
N PRO A 162 29.34 35.57 -22.94
CA PRO A 162 28.14 34.87 -22.50
C PRO A 162 27.86 33.60 -23.33
N VAL A 163 27.44 32.54 -22.66
CA VAL A 163 26.95 31.31 -23.29
C VAL A 163 25.49 31.52 -23.73
N LYS A 164 25.08 30.93 -24.85
CA LYS A 164 23.73 31.05 -25.39
C LYS A 164 23.01 29.70 -25.39
N TYR A 165 21.87 29.63 -24.72
CA TYR A 165 20.96 28.49 -24.79
C TYR A 165 19.79 28.82 -25.71
N HIS A 166 19.79 28.27 -26.92
CA HIS A 166 18.92 28.74 -28.00
C HIS A 166 18.37 27.62 -28.87
N ALA A 167 17.33 27.90 -29.64
CA ALA A 167 16.69 26.92 -30.51
C ALA A 167 17.24 27.04 -31.94
N VAL A 168 17.61 25.92 -32.56
CA VAL A 168 18.19 25.89 -33.91
C VAL A 168 17.39 25.03 -34.88
N ASP A 169 17.58 25.30 -36.18
CA ASP A 169 17.08 24.47 -37.27
C ASP A 169 17.93 23.17 -37.32
N PRO A 170 17.34 22.01 -37.00
CA PRO A 170 18.11 20.78 -36.81
C PRO A 170 18.68 20.20 -38.11
N ASP A 171 18.19 20.66 -39.27
CA ASP A 171 18.65 20.22 -40.57
C ASP A 171 19.78 21.12 -41.13
N LYS A 172 19.98 22.32 -40.53
CA LYS A 172 21.04 23.27 -40.93
C LYS A 172 22.19 23.36 -39.94
N THR A 173 21.95 23.07 -38.67
CA THR A 173 22.99 23.11 -37.64
C THR A 173 23.65 21.76 -37.48
N SER A 174 24.98 21.76 -37.50
CA SER A 174 25.81 20.54 -37.39
C SER A 174 27.00 20.78 -36.47
N PHE A 175 27.37 19.77 -35.70
CA PHE A 175 28.61 19.74 -34.92
C PHE A 175 29.15 18.31 -34.84
N ILE A 176 30.38 18.15 -34.34
CA ILE A 176 30.96 16.82 -34.08
C ILE A 176 30.50 16.36 -32.68
N PRO A 177 29.61 15.35 -32.58
CA PRO A 177 29.16 14.85 -31.29
C PRO A 177 30.27 14.05 -30.59
N LEU A 178 30.21 13.97 -29.26
CA LEU A 178 31.15 13.19 -28.45
C LEU A 178 31.23 11.74 -28.96
N GLN A 179 32.44 11.16 -28.98
CA GLN A 179 32.71 9.80 -29.50
C GLN A 179 32.50 9.64 -31.02
N CYS A 180 32.40 10.74 -31.77
CA CYS A 180 32.44 10.73 -33.24
C CYS A 180 33.60 11.60 -33.76
N GLU A 181 34.02 11.33 -34.99
CA GLU A 181 35.07 12.09 -35.69
C GLU A 181 34.50 13.03 -36.76
N GLU A 182 33.31 12.72 -37.28
CA GLU A 182 32.67 13.46 -38.36
C GLU A 182 31.58 14.41 -37.87
N ASN A 183 31.35 15.45 -38.66
CA ASN A 183 30.32 16.44 -38.39
C ASN A 183 28.94 15.88 -38.76
N MET A 184 27.96 16.00 -37.87
CA MET A 184 26.61 15.50 -38.06
C MET A 184 25.60 16.63 -37.84
N THR A 185 24.56 16.69 -38.68
CA THR A 185 23.42 17.57 -38.40
C THR A 185 22.70 17.13 -37.13
N CYS A 186 22.09 18.08 -36.42
CA CYS A 186 21.29 17.78 -35.24
C CYS A 186 20.20 16.72 -35.51
N ARG A 187 19.62 16.70 -36.72
CA ARG A 187 18.67 15.67 -37.16
C ARG A 187 19.32 14.29 -37.30
N GLN A 188 20.48 14.20 -37.96
CA GLN A 188 21.22 12.94 -38.12
C GLN A 188 21.66 12.36 -36.78
N ILE A 189 22.04 13.21 -35.82
CA ILE A 189 22.39 12.77 -34.47
C ILE A 189 21.26 11.94 -33.86
N LEU A 190 19.98 12.32 -34.03
CA LEU A 190 18.86 11.55 -33.46
C LEU A 190 18.72 10.15 -34.03
N THR A 191 19.06 9.95 -35.31
CA THR A 191 18.83 8.68 -36.01
C THR A 191 20.05 7.78 -36.03
N GLU A 192 21.25 8.35 -36.06
CA GLU A 192 22.50 7.61 -36.33
C GLU A 192 23.34 7.44 -35.05
N HIS A 193 23.45 8.47 -34.21
CA HIS A 193 24.27 8.43 -33.00
C HIS A 193 23.65 7.51 -31.93
N PRO A 194 24.42 6.69 -31.19
CA PRO A 194 23.90 5.81 -30.14
C PRO A 194 23.01 6.53 -29.12
N LYS A 195 23.48 7.66 -28.56
CA LYS A 195 22.67 8.48 -27.63
C LYS A 195 21.46 9.14 -28.28
N GLY A 196 21.49 9.36 -29.60
CA GLY A 196 20.31 9.82 -30.33
C GLY A 196 19.24 8.75 -30.44
N LYS A 197 19.62 7.49 -30.65
CA LYS A 197 18.68 6.37 -30.64
C LYS A 197 18.05 6.16 -29.25
N ASP A 198 18.84 6.33 -28.19
CA ASP A 198 18.38 6.16 -26.80
C ASP A 198 17.40 7.26 -26.36
N PHE A 199 17.67 8.52 -26.70
CA PHE A 199 16.98 9.70 -26.13
C PHE A 199 16.30 10.60 -27.16
N GLY A 200 16.47 10.36 -28.46
CA GLY A 200 15.97 11.23 -29.53
C GLY A 200 14.46 11.34 -29.59
N TRP A 201 13.74 10.39 -28.98
CA TRP A 201 12.29 10.46 -28.79
C TRP A 201 11.85 11.69 -27.97
N ILE A 202 12.74 12.32 -27.21
CA ILE A 202 12.45 13.56 -26.47
C ILE A 202 12.31 14.76 -27.42
N LEU A 203 13.11 14.80 -28.49
CA LEU A 203 13.16 15.94 -29.41
C LEU A 203 12.50 15.70 -30.77
N LYS A 204 12.28 14.44 -31.17
CA LYS A 204 11.90 14.05 -32.54
C LYS A 204 10.70 14.82 -33.13
N ASP A 205 9.73 15.17 -32.29
CA ASP A 205 8.46 15.78 -32.69
C ASP A 205 8.52 17.32 -32.74
N PHE A 206 9.65 17.93 -32.35
CA PHE A 206 9.86 19.37 -32.38
C PHE A 206 10.46 19.86 -33.70
N LYS A 207 10.08 21.07 -34.11
CA LYS A 207 10.58 21.72 -35.34
C LYS A 207 12.00 22.28 -35.18
N LYS A 208 12.33 22.77 -33.99
CA LYS A 208 13.65 23.30 -33.61
C LYS A 208 14.19 22.50 -32.45
N PHE A 209 15.50 22.37 -32.36
CA PHE A 209 16.17 21.68 -31.26
C PHE A 209 16.94 22.66 -30.37
N PRO A 210 17.00 22.45 -29.05
CA PRO A 210 17.77 23.29 -28.17
C PRO A 210 19.27 22.99 -28.33
N LEU A 211 20.07 24.04 -28.30
CA LEU A 211 21.51 24.00 -28.49
C LEU A 211 22.19 24.96 -27.51
N LEU A 212 23.34 24.55 -26.99
CA LEU A 212 24.20 25.38 -26.17
C LEU A 212 25.45 25.76 -26.97
N SER A 213 25.75 27.06 -27.07
CA SER A 213 26.96 27.56 -27.73
C SER A 213 27.66 28.63 -26.90
N ASP A 214 28.97 28.77 -27.07
CA ASP A 214 29.73 29.84 -26.44
C ASP A 214 29.56 31.19 -27.18
N ALA A 215 30.26 32.23 -26.71
CA ALA A 215 30.21 33.57 -27.32
C ALA A 215 30.81 33.63 -28.75
N ASN A 216 31.66 32.68 -29.13
CA ASN A 216 32.19 32.57 -30.49
C ASN A 216 31.23 31.80 -31.43
N GLY A 217 30.15 31.23 -30.89
CA GLY A 217 29.21 30.40 -31.63
C GLY A 217 29.67 28.94 -31.79
N GLU A 218 30.69 28.50 -31.06
CA GLU A 218 31.10 27.09 -31.05
C GLU A 218 30.12 26.27 -30.20
N VAL A 219 29.73 25.11 -30.71
CA VAL A 219 28.72 24.25 -30.08
C VAL A 219 29.31 23.53 -28.87
N MET A 220 28.64 23.68 -27.73
CA MET A 220 28.94 22.98 -26.49
C MET A 220 28.16 21.66 -26.40
N SER A 221 26.86 21.70 -26.69
CA SER A 221 25.99 20.51 -26.65
C SER A 221 24.66 20.73 -27.38
N MET A 222 23.96 19.63 -27.60
CA MET A 222 22.55 19.57 -27.99
C MET A 222 21.76 18.87 -26.87
N PRO A 223 21.32 19.60 -25.83
CA PRO A 223 20.55 19.00 -24.74
C PRO A 223 19.22 18.42 -25.22
N PRO A 224 18.67 17.36 -24.59
CA PRO A 224 19.27 16.50 -23.58
C PRO A 224 20.09 15.33 -24.17
N ILE A 225 20.45 15.40 -25.45
CA ILE A 225 20.92 14.24 -26.23
C ILE A 225 22.41 14.00 -26.05
N ILE A 226 23.26 14.96 -26.44
CA ILE A 226 24.71 14.74 -26.53
C ILE A 226 25.52 16.04 -26.43
N ASN A 227 26.73 15.92 -25.88
CA ASN A 227 27.73 16.99 -25.85
C ASN A 227 28.58 17.00 -27.14
N SER A 228 29.23 18.13 -27.44
CA SER A 228 30.21 18.18 -28.52
C SER A 228 31.53 17.50 -28.14
N ALA A 229 32.23 16.95 -29.13
CA ALA A 229 33.57 16.39 -28.94
C ALA A 229 34.62 17.48 -28.64
N THR A 230 34.37 18.75 -29.00
CA THR A 230 35.28 19.86 -28.79
C THR A 230 35.11 20.48 -27.40
N LEU A 231 34.17 21.40 -27.20
CA LEU A 231 33.96 22.09 -25.93
C LEU A 231 33.30 21.20 -24.86
N GLY A 232 32.54 20.19 -25.27
CA GLY A 232 31.74 19.34 -24.38
C GLY A 232 32.41 18.09 -23.81
N ALA A 233 33.69 17.83 -24.13
CA ALA A 233 34.42 16.65 -23.68
C ALA A 233 35.31 16.92 -22.46
N VAL A 234 34.88 16.50 -21.27
CA VAL A 234 35.70 16.54 -20.04
C VAL A 234 36.69 15.38 -20.01
N GLN A 235 37.90 15.62 -19.54
CA GLN A 235 39.02 14.68 -19.48
C GLN A 235 39.70 14.70 -18.11
N VAL A 236 40.38 13.59 -17.80
CA VAL A 236 41.26 13.52 -16.63
C VAL A 236 42.32 14.61 -16.71
N GLY A 237 42.49 15.37 -15.63
CA GLY A 237 43.42 16.49 -15.55
C GLY A 237 42.77 17.87 -15.63
N ASP A 238 41.51 17.97 -16.11
CA ASP A 238 40.76 19.23 -16.10
C ASP A 238 40.51 19.71 -14.66
N LYS A 239 40.41 21.02 -14.42
CA LYS A 239 40.29 21.60 -13.06
C LYS A 239 38.99 22.38 -12.84
N ASP A 240 38.68 23.24 -13.80
CA ASP A 240 37.59 24.20 -13.71
C ASP A 240 36.49 23.76 -14.66
N LEU A 241 35.36 23.34 -14.10
CA LEU A 241 34.24 22.80 -14.88
C LEU A 241 32.96 23.62 -14.65
N MET A 242 32.23 23.85 -15.72
CA MET A 242 30.85 24.35 -15.69
C MET A 242 29.92 23.14 -15.67
N VAL A 243 29.06 23.09 -14.66
CA VAL A 243 27.96 22.14 -14.55
C VAL A 243 26.70 22.86 -15.03
N GLU A 244 25.98 22.26 -15.96
CA GLU A 244 24.75 22.79 -16.54
C GLU A 244 23.65 21.76 -16.38
N LEU A 245 22.44 22.23 -16.11
CA LEU A 245 21.27 21.39 -16.12
C LEU A 245 20.13 22.08 -16.89
N THR A 246 19.50 21.34 -17.81
CA THR A 246 18.35 21.79 -18.61
C THR A 246 17.17 20.87 -18.43
N GLY A 247 15.95 21.40 -18.58
CA GLY A 247 14.74 20.65 -18.23
C GLY A 247 13.41 21.36 -18.48
N ASP A 248 12.35 20.68 -18.06
CA ASP A 248 10.97 21.18 -18.03
C ASP A 248 10.49 21.55 -16.62
N ASN A 249 11.29 21.26 -15.59
CA ASN A 249 10.99 21.54 -14.18
C ASN A 249 12.14 22.28 -13.49
N ILE A 250 11.98 23.58 -13.21
CA ILE A 250 13.05 24.41 -12.64
C ILE A 250 13.48 23.98 -11.23
N GLU A 251 12.55 23.56 -10.36
CA GLU A 251 12.86 23.14 -9.00
C GLU A 251 13.69 21.85 -8.99
N GLY A 252 13.35 20.90 -9.88
CA GLY A 252 14.13 19.68 -10.07
C GLY A 252 15.54 19.96 -10.59
N LEU A 253 15.70 20.98 -11.45
CA LEU A 253 17.01 21.43 -11.92
C LEU A 253 17.83 22.08 -10.80
N ILE A 254 17.24 22.97 -10.01
CA ILE A 254 17.93 23.60 -8.87
C ILE A 254 18.30 22.57 -7.82
N LEU A 255 17.40 21.64 -7.49
CA LEU A 255 17.71 20.55 -6.55
C LEU A 255 18.89 19.71 -7.04
N SER A 256 18.87 19.30 -8.31
CA SER A 256 19.96 18.52 -8.90
C SER A 256 21.26 19.33 -8.96
N ALA A 257 21.19 20.64 -9.24
CA ALA A 257 22.34 21.54 -9.18
C ALA A 257 22.91 21.62 -7.76
N ASN A 258 22.05 21.76 -6.75
CA ASN A 258 22.45 21.83 -5.34
C ASN A 258 23.09 20.51 -4.88
N ILE A 259 22.52 19.36 -5.25
CA ILE A 259 23.10 18.04 -4.97
C ILE A 259 24.54 17.96 -5.49
N VAL A 260 24.72 18.23 -6.78
CA VAL A 260 26.05 18.15 -7.42
C VAL A 260 27.01 19.19 -6.85
N ALA A 261 26.55 20.40 -6.56
CA ALA A 261 27.36 21.44 -5.92
C ALA A 261 27.83 21.02 -4.52
N CYS A 262 26.94 20.42 -3.71
CA CYS A 262 27.28 19.90 -2.40
C CYS A 262 28.26 18.71 -2.49
N ASP A 263 28.08 17.83 -3.48
CA ASP A 263 28.97 16.68 -3.72
C ASP A 263 30.41 17.14 -4.01
N PHE A 264 30.57 18.15 -4.87
CA PHE A 264 31.89 18.73 -5.15
C PHE A 264 32.46 19.51 -3.96
N ALA A 265 31.60 20.21 -3.19
CA ALA A 265 32.04 20.91 -1.99
C ALA A 265 32.61 19.93 -0.94
N ASP A 266 32.01 18.75 -0.78
CA ASP A 266 32.53 17.69 0.10
C ASP A 266 33.94 17.24 -0.29
N GLN A 267 34.25 17.26 -1.59
CA GLN A 267 35.57 16.90 -2.12
C GLN A 267 36.60 18.04 -2.09
N GLY A 268 36.22 19.20 -1.55
CA GLY A 268 37.07 20.38 -1.37
C GLY A 268 37.10 21.35 -2.55
N TYR A 269 36.15 21.26 -3.49
CA TYR A 269 36.02 22.25 -4.56
C TYR A 269 35.35 23.54 -4.06
N THR A 270 35.71 24.65 -4.69
CA THR A 270 34.99 25.91 -4.54
C THR A 270 33.87 25.97 -5.57
N ILE A 271 32.67 26.32 -5.12
CA ILE A 271 31.50 26.48 -5.98
C ILE A 271 31.35 27.97 -6.31
N LYS A 272 31.30 28.30 -7.59
CA LYS A 272 31.11 29.66 -8.10
C LYS A 272 29.78 29.76 -8.85
N PRO A 273 28.96 30.79 -8.59
CA PRO A 273 27.69 30.92 -9.25
C PRO A 273 27.82 31.33 -10.73
N ILE A 274 26.81 30.96 -11.52
CA ILE A 274 26.61 31.44 -12.91
C ILE A 274 25.19 32.01 -13.01
N LEU A 275 25.07 33.20 -13.61
CA LEU A 275 23.79 33.85 -13.85
C LEU A 275 23.17 33.31 -15.13
N VAL A 276 21.97 32.73 -15.03
CA VAL A 276 21.15 32.35 -16.18
C VAL A 276 19.99 33.32 -16.30
N ARG A 277 19.87 33.97 -17.47
CA ARG A 277 18.81 34.94 -17.76
C ARG A 277 17.77 34.31 -18.66
N HIS A 278 16.55 34.16 -18.13
CA HIS A 278 15.37 33.72 -18.86
C HIS A 278 14.59 34.93 -19.38
N PRO A 279 14.18 34.93 -20.67
CA PRO A 279 13.43 36.06 -21.24
C PRO A 279 11.96 36.08 -20.78
N TYR A 280 11.46 34.98 -20.21
CA TYR A 280 10.11 34.79 -19.69
C TYR A 280 10.12 34.52 -18.17
N ASP A 281 8.98 34.73 -17.54
CA ASP A 281 8.82 34.47 -16.11
C ASP A 281 8.98 32.97 -15.80
N THR A 282 9.77 32.68 -14.76
CA THR A 282 9.88 31.34 -14.17
C THR A 282 9.36 31.40 -12.72
N PRO A 283 9.03 30.26 -12.09
CA PRO A 283 8.69 30.20 -10.67
C PRO A 283 9.70 30.85 -9.73
N LEU A 284 10.99 30.92 -10.12
CA LEU A 284 12.08 31.46 -9.31
C LEU A 284 12.60 32.82 -9.82
N GLY A 285 11.88 33.46 -10.74
CA GLY A 285 12.26 34.71 -11.37
C GLY A 285 13.01 34.54 -12.70
N LYS A 286 13.29 35.65 -13.39
CA LYS A 286 13.95 35.65 -14.70
C LYS A 286 15.47 35.49 -14.61
N ASP A 287 16.05 36.03 -13.56
CA ASP A 287 17.48 36.00 -13.31
C ASP A 287 17.75 34.96 -12.23
N ILE A 288 18.23 33.79 -12.64
CA ILE A 288 18.47 32.67 -11.73
C ILE A 288 19.97 32.54 -11.54
N LEU A 289 20.40 32.66 -10.28
CA LEU A 289 21.77 32.44 -9.88
C LEU A 289 21.87 31.11 -9.11
N ALA A 290 22.48 30.10 -9.73
CA ALA A 290 22.62 28.78 -9.14
C ALA A 290 24.06 28.53 -8.64
N PRO A 291 24.26 27.77 -7.55
CA PRO A 291 23.25 27.07 -6.74
C PRO A 291 22.34 28.03 -5.96
N LEU A 292 21.11 27.60 -5.64
CA LEU A 292 20.07 28.43 -5.04
C LEU A 292 19.26 27.62 -4.02
N TYR A 293 19.04 28.18 -2.84
CA TYR A 293 18.09 27.61 -1.88
C TYR A 293 16.68 28.09 -2.19
N PHE A 294 15.73 27.18 -2.38
CA PHE A 294 14.36 27.49 -2.76
C PHE A 294 13.29 26.88 -1.86
N GLN A 295 13.71 26.15 -0.82
CA GLN A 295 12.78 25.33 -0.07
C GLN A 295 12.15 26.06 1.10
N PRO A 296 10.84 25.82 1.35
CA PRO A 296 10.19 26.36 2.53
C PRO A 296 10.66 25.63 3.78
N THR A 297 10.60 26.33 4.91
CA THR A 297 10.73 25.68 6.21
C THR A 297 9.46 24.88 6.52
N THR A 298 9.63 23.77 7.21
CA THR A 298 8.53 22.94 7.71
C THR A 298 8.55 22.95 9.23
N LYS A 299 7.44 22.59 9.87
CA LYS A 299 7.35 22.60 11.33
C LYS A 299 6.60 21.40 11.88
N THR A 300 6.93 21.01 13.10
CA THR A 300 6.22 20.01 13.88
C THR A 300 6.27 20.36 15.36
N THR A 301 5.78 19.48 16.23
CA THR A 301 5.85 19.62 17.68
C THR A 301 6.44 18.37 18.32
N LEU A 302 7.07 18.52 19.48
CA LEU A 302 7.57 17.38 20.26
C LEU A 302 6.46 16.35 20.54
N LYS A 303 5.25 16.84 20.82
CA LYS A 303 4.06 15.99 21.05
C LYS A 303 3.69 15.17 19.82
N ALA A 304 3.74 15.75 18.62
CA ALA A 304 3.42 15.05 17.37
C ALA A 304 4.44 13.94 17.08
N VAL A 305 5.74 14.25 17.26
CA VAL A 305 6.85 13.28 17.13
C VAL A 305 6.62 12.08 18.04
N ASN A 306 6.46 12.32 19.35
CA ASN A 306 6.29 11.24 20.34
C ASN A 306 5.00 10.44 20.12
N LYS A 307 3.92 11.10 19.73
CA LYS A 307 2.65 10.42 19.43
C LYS A 307 2.78 9.47 18.24
N LEU A 308 3.40 9.90 17.15
CA LEU A 308 3.47 9.10 15.93
C LEU A 308 4.51 7.97 16.04
N LEU A 309 5.65 8.24 16.70
CA LEU A 309 6.70 7.25 16.90
C LEU A 309 6.43 6.30 18.07
N GLY A 310 5.47 6.61 18.94
CA GLY A 310 5.20 5.84 20.16
C GLY A 310 6.36 5.89 21.17
N SER A 311 7.07 7.02 21.20
CA SER A 311 8.28 7.28 22.00
C SER A 311 8.04 8.33 23.08
N ASP A 312 8.99 8.45 24.01
CA ASP A 312 9.02 9.48 25.05
C ASP A 312 10.32 10.33 24.94
N PHE A 313 10.68 10.74 23.72
CA PHE A 313 11.89 11.52 23.47
C PHE A 313 11.80 12.92 24.08
N ASP A 314 12.93 13.42 24.59
CA ASP A 314 13.08 14.81 24.98
C ASP A 314 13.44 15.69 23.77
N MET A 315 13.30 17.01 23.93
CA MET A 315 13.57 17.96 22.84
C MET A 315 14.99 17.81 22.31
N LYS A 316 15.98 17.61 23.19
CA LYS A 316 17.38 17.49 22.81
C LYS A 316 17.63 16.27 21.91
N THR A 317 17.02 15.13 22.21
CA THR A 317 17.15 13.91 21.39
C THR A 317 16.58 14.14 20.00
N VAL A 318 15.44 14.84 19.90
CA VAL A 318 14.82 15.20 18.62
C VAL A 318 15.70 16.18 17.84
N GLU A 319 16.22 17.22 18.50
CA GLU A 319 17.16 18.19 17.92
C GLU A 319 18.42 17.50 17.37
N ASP A 320 19.08 16.68 18.19
CA ASP A 320 20.29 15.94 17.82
C ASP A 320 20.03 15.00 16.63
N SER A 321 18.84 14.39 16.57
CA SER A 321 18.45 13.49 15.48
C SER A 321 18.26 14.22 14.15
N LEU A 322 17.58 15.36 14.17
CA LEU A 322 17.38 16.18 12.97
C LEU A 322 18.70 16.76 12.45
N ILE A 323 19.60 17.15 13.36
CA ILE A 323 20.96 17.59 13.00
C ILE A 323 21.75 16.45 12.34
N ARG A 324 21.64 15.22 12.85
CA ARG A 324 22.24 14.01 12.24
C ARG A 324 21.69 13.69 10.85
N MET A 325 20.49 14.17 10.53
CA MET A 325 19.90 14.10 9.19
C MET A 325 20.24 15.30 8.28
N GLY A 326 21.10 16.20 8.76
CA GLY A 326 21.64 17.33 7.99
C GLY A 326 20.78 18.59 8.00
N SER A 327 19.66 18.59 8.73
CA SER A 327 18.73 19.72 8.80
C SER A 327 19.20 20.78 9.80
N SER A 328 18.87 22.05 9.52
CA SER A 328 19.01 23.15 10.49
C SER A 328 17.69 23.34 11.23
N ILE A 329 17.75 23.61 12.52
CA ILE A 329 16.58 23.62 13.40
C ILE A 329 16.51 24.89 14.24
N GLU A 330 15.30 25.38 14.44
CA GLU A 330 14.96 26.44 15.39
C GLU A 330 13.85 25.95 16.30
N THR A 331 14.00 26.11 17.62
CA THR A 331 13.03 25.62 18.60
C THR A 331 12.41 26.75 19.41
N HIS A 332 11.09 26.66 19.60
CA HIS A 332 10.28 27.64 20.32
C HIS A 332 9.30 26.92 21.25
N GLY A 333 9.73 26.64 22.48
CA GLY A 333 8.93 25.84 23.41
C GLY A 333 8.82 24.40 22.93
N GLU A 334 7.63 23.96 22.51
CA GLU A 334 7.39 22.62 21.94
C GLU A 334 7.39 22.60 20.40
N GLU A 335 7.39 23.77 19.74
CA GLU A 335 7.42 23.87 18.28
C GLU A 335 8.85 23.76 17.76
N ILE A 336 9.02 22.95 16.72
CA ILE A 336 10.29 22.71 16.04
C ILE A 336 10.13 23.15 14.59
N ILE A 337 10.91 24.14 14.18
CA ILE A 337 10.98 24.63 12.80
C ILE A 337 12.23 24.03 12.16
N VAL A 338 12.04 23.31 11.07
CA VAL A 338 13.09 22.62 10.33
C VAL A 338 13.32 23.32 9.00
N SER A 339 14.58 23.69 8.76
CA SER A 339 15.09 24.13 7.46
C SER A 339 15.85 22.97 6.83
N PRO A 340 15.31 22.33 5.79
CA PRO A 340 15.97 21.24 5.09
C PRO A 340 17.33 21.65 4.52
N ALA A 341 18.24 20.68 4.41
CA ALA A 341 19.50 20.89 3.70
C ALA A 341 19.26 21.23 2.22
N PRO A 342 20.10 22.07 1.57
CA PRO A 342 19.87 22.52 0.18
C PRO A 342 19.74 21.42 -0.88
N TYR A 343 20.23 20.22 -0.60
CA TYR A 343 20.24 19.07 -1.49
C TYR A 343 19.03 18.13 -1.30
N ARG A 344 18.17 18.36 -0.32
CA ARG A 344 16.98 17.53 -0.02
C ARG A 344 15.72 18.29 -0.32
N ASN A 345 14.70 17.77 -1.01
CA ASN A 345 13.42 18.47 -1.27
C ASN A 345 12.20 17.60 -0.94
N ASP A 346 12.35 16.73 0.04
CA ASP A 346 11.39 15.69 0.41
C ASP A 346 10.52 16.06 1.63
N PHE A 347 10.60 17.31 2.10
CA PHE A 347 9.80 17.82 3.22
C PHE A 347 8.51 18.48 2.71
N LEU A 348 7.43 17.70 2.64
CA LEU A 348 6.11 18.16 2.21
C LEU A 348 5.10 18.21 3.37
N HIS A 349 5.36 17.47 4.45
CA HIS A 349 4.51 17.33 5.60
C HIS A 349 5.33 17.20 6.90
N GLU A 350 4.71 17.45 8.06
CA GLU A 350 5.39 17.25 9.36
C GLU A 350 5.84 15.80 9.59
N VAL A 351 5.27 14.84 8.85
CA VAL A 351 5.63 13.42 8.94
C VAL A 351 7.03 13.17 8.38
N ASP A 352 7.49 13.97 7.40
CA ASP A 352 8.84 13.86 6.85
C ASP A 352 9.89 14.28 7.90
N ILE A 353 9.55 15.24 8.76
CA ILE A 353 10.36 15.59 9.94
C ILE A 353 10.39 14.41 10.91
N ILE A 354 9.24 13.79 11.18
CA ILE A 354 9.14 12.67 12.12
C ILE A 354 9.90 11.43 11.60
N GLU A 355 9.88 11.16 10.30
CA GLU A 355 10.70 10.13 9.66
C GLU A 355 12.20 10.40 9.89
N ASP A 356 12.64 11.63 9.68
CA ASP A 356 14.03 12.04 9.93
C ASP A 356 14.42 11.86 11.41
N VAL A 357 13.53 12.14 12.37
CA VAL A 357 13.79 11.86 13.79
C VAL A 357 14.00 10.36 14.02
N MET A 358 13.13 9.52 13.44
CA MET A 358 13.24 8.06 13.55
C MET A 358 14.58 7.54 13.02
N ILE A 359 15.02 8.04 11.85
CA ILE A 359 16.30 7.64 11.25
C ILE A 359 17.49 8.21 12.03
N GLY A 360 17.42 9.46 12.48
CA GLY A 360 18.48 10.13 13.26
C GLY A 360 18.71 9.50 14.65
N CYS A 361 17.66 8.93 15.25
CA CYS A 361 17.73 8.14 16.50
C CYS A 361 18.24 6.70 16.30
N ASN A 362 18.33 6.23 15.04
CA ASN A 362 18.37 4.82 14.63
C ASN A 362 17.07 4.06 14.90
N VAL A 363 16.61 3.31 13.91
CA VAL A 363 15.42 2.44 14.02
C VAL A 363 15.60 1.37 15.12
N SER A 364 16.85 0.96 15.39
CA SER A 364 17.17 0.03 16.48
C SER A 364 16.95 0.58 17.89
N ALA A 365 16.69 1.89 18.05
CA ALA A 365 16.36 2.50 19.33
C ALA A 365 14.90 2.26 19.76
N PHE A 366 14.05 1.72 18.88
CA PHE A 366 12.64 1.47 19.16
C PHE A 366 12.40 0.03 19.62
N ASP A 367 11.83 -0.13 20.81
CA ASP A 367 11.35 -1.43 21.28
C ASP A 367 10.06 -1.81 20.53
N PRO A 368 9.99 -3.00 19.91
CA PRO A 368 8.77 -3.47 19.26
C PRO A 368 7.59 -3.54 20.24
N ARG A 369 6.47 -2.89 19.91
CA ARG A 369 5.24 -2.95 20.69
C ARG A 369 4.14 -3.68 19.91
N THR A 370 3.37 -4.52 20.60
CA THR A 370 2.16 -5.12 20.04
C THR A 370 1.01 -4.13 20.10
N PRO A 371 0.17 -4.02 19.06
CA PRO A 371 -1.08 -3.27 19.14
C PRO A 371 -1.93 -3.74 20.33
N GLN A 372 -2.53 -2.81 21.07
CA GLN A 372 -3.33 -3.12 22.25
C GLN A 372 -4.83 -3.27 21.92
N ASP A 373 -5.25 -2.86 20.72
CA ASP A 373 -6.64 -2.95 20.28
C ASP A 373 -7.03 -4.40 19.99
N PHE A 374 -8.00 -4.92 20.74
CA PHE A 374 -8.53 -6.26 20.49
C PHE A 374 -9.53 -6.23 19.33
N THR A 375 -9.29 -7.08 18.32
CA THR A 375 -10.22 -7.27 17.20
C THR A 375 -10.48 -8.75 16.96
N VAL A 376 -11.71 -9.11 16.63
CA VAL A 376 -12.08 -10.48 16.28
C VAL A 376 -11.94 -10.68 14.77
N GLY A 377 -10.87 -11.36 14.35
CA GLY A 377 -10.70 -11.79 12.97
C GLY A 377 -11.64 -12.94 12.61
N ARG A 378 -12.27 -12.88 11.43
CA ARG A 378 -13.05 -13.99 10.85
C ARG A 378 -12.63 -14.26 9.42
N LEU A 379 -12.70 -15.52 9.00
CA LEU A 379 -12.54 -15.88 7.61
C LEU A 379 -13.76 -15.44 6.80
N LEU A 380 -13.54 -15.05 5.54
CA LEU A 380 -14.64 -14.84 4.60
C LEU A 380 -15.42 -16.16 4.44
N PRO A 381 -16.76 -16.12 4.39
CA PRO A 381 -17.60 -17.31 4.20
C PRO A 381 -17.14 -18.17 3.01
N LEU A 382 -16.80 -17.52 1.89
CA LEU A 382 -16.28 -18.18 0.70
C LEU A 382 -14.99 -18.97 0.95
N THR A 383 -14.09 -18.46 1.80
CA THR A 383 -12.85 -19.15 2.17
C THR A 383 -13.16 -20.42 2.96
N THR A 384 -14.09 -20.35 3.90
CA THR A 384 -14.54 -21.51 4.68
C THR A 384 -15.21 -22.54 3.78
N PHE A 385 -16.07 -22.09 2.87
CA PHE A 385 -16.77 -22.94 1.90
C PHE A 385 -15.79 -23.62 0.94
N SER A 386 -14.84 -22.87 0.38
CA SER A 386 -13.78 -23.39 -0.50
C SER A 386 -12.93 -24.45 0.21
N ARG A 387 -12.59 -24.25 1.49
CA ARG A 387 -11.85 -25.26 2.28
C ARG A 387 -12.65 -26.54 2.51
N LYS A 388 -13.98 -26.43 2.69
CA LYS A 388 -14.87 -27.60 2.77
C LYS A 388 -14.85 -28.37 1.44
N ALA A 389 -15.08 -27.69 0.31
CA ALA A 389 -15.04 -28.29 -1.02
C ALA A 389 -13.67 -28.96 -1.30
N LYS A 390 -12.57 -28.28 -0.99
CA LYS A 390 -11.21 -28.84 -1.08
C LYS A 390 -11.06 -30.16 -0.33
N THR A 391 -11.53 -30.20 0.92
CA THR A 391 -11.39 -31.39 1.78
C THR A 391 -12.18 -32.57 1.22
N LEU A 392 -13.36 -32.30 0.65
CA LEU A 392 -14.19 -33.31 -0.01
C LEU A 392 -13.54 -33.84 -1.29
N MET A 393 -12.97 -32.98 -2.13
CA MET A 393 -12.24 -33.40 -3.34
C MET A 393 -11.05 -34.32 -3.00
N VAL A 394 -10.27 -33.96 -1.98
CA VAL A 394 -9.19 -34.83 -1.47
C VAL A 394 -9.76 -36.17 -0.98
N GLY A 395 -10.89 -36.15 -0.26
CA GLY A 395 -11.59 -37.36 0.18
C GLY A 395 -12.11 -38.26 -0.97
N LEU A 396 -12.45 -37.67 -2.11
CA LEU A 396 -12.82 -38.38 -3.35
C LEU A 396 -11.61 -38.92 -4.14
N GLY A 397 -10.40 -38.71 -3.62
CA GLY A 397 -9.14 -39.18 -4.20
C GLY A 397 -8.54 -38.25 -5.25
N TYR A 398 -8.98 -36.99 -5.32
CA TYR A 398 -8.38 -35.99 -6.20
C TYR A 398 -7.17 -35.33 -5.54
N GLN A 399 -6.13 -35.08 -6.35
CA GLN A 399 -4.94 -34.34 -5.97
C GLN A 399 -5.10 -32.85 -6.33
N GLU A 400 -4.90 -31.97 -5.35
CA GLU A 400 -4.95 -30.53 -5.58
C GLU A 400 -3.73 -30.08 -6.40
N MET A 401 -3.99 -29.21 -7.36
CA MET A 401 -3.01 -28.53 -8.21
C MET A 401 -3.17 -27.01 -8.07
N ILE A 402 -2.09 -26.25 -8.32
CA ILE A 402 -2.08 -24.79 -8.27
C ILE A 402 -1.40 -24.27 -9.54
N PHE A 403 -2.04 -23.34 -10.23
CA PHE A 403 -1.54 -22.81 -11.50
C PHE A 403 -1.54 -21.28 -11.53
N ASN A 404 -0.79 -20.73 -12.48
CA ASN A 404 -0.79 -19.30 -12.77
C ASN A 404 -2.13 -18.88 -13.39
N TYR A 405 -2.51 -17.63 -13.12
CA TYR A 405 -3.73 -17.01 -13.67
C TYR A 405 -3.54 -16.45 -15.08
N VAL A 406 -2.31 -16.41 -15.60
CA VAL A 406 -1.99 -15.82 -16.90
C VAL A 406 -1.46 -16.90 -17.83
N GLY A 407 -1.89 -16.85 -19.08
CA GLY A 407 -1.57 -17.83 -20.11
C GLY A 407 -1.63 -17.27 -21.52
N SER A 408 -1.56 -18.17 -22.50
CA SER A 408 -1.58 -17.85 -23.91
C SER A 408 -2.98 -17.96 -24.51
N LYS A 409 -3.19 -17.32 -25.67
CA LYS A 409 -4.38 -17.52 -26.50
C LYS A 409 -4.60 -19.00 -26.82
N LYS A 410 -3.52 -19.67 -27.20
CA LYS A 410 -3.54 -21.08 -27.59
C LYS A 410 -4.13 -21.96 -26.49
N ASP A 411 -3.73 -21.71 -25.25
CA ASP A 411 -4.13 -22.55 -24.12
C ASP A 411 -5.57 -22.30 -23.67
N TYR A 412 -5.99 -21.04 -23.56
CA TYR A 412 -7.30 -20.69 -23.01
C TYR A 412 -8.41 -20.65 -24.05
N ILE A 413 -8.10 -20.40 -25.32
CA ILE A 413 -9.10 -20.22 -26.37
C ILE A 413 -9.02 -21.37 -27.38
N ASP A 414 -7.89 -21.49 -28.07
CA ASP A 414 -7.80 -22.38 -29.25
C ASP A 414 -7.88 -23.86 -28.84
N ASN A 415 -7.10 -24.29 -27.83
CA ASN A 415 -7.07 -25.67 -27.37
C ASN A 415 -8.40 -26.09 -26.73
N MET A 416 -9.07 -25.16 -26.05
CA MET A 416 -10.36 -25.39 -25.37
C MET A 416 -11.57 -25.22 -26.31
N MET A 417 -11.36 -24.75 -27.55
CA MET A 417 -12.42 -24.52 -28.54
C MET A 417 -13.53 -23.57 -28.07
N ILE A 418 -13.19 -22.57 -27.25
CA ILE A 418 -14.16 -21.57 -26.76
C ILE A 418 -14.12 -20.29 -27.59
N ASP A 419 -15.18 -19.47 -27.48
CA ASP A 419 -15.16 -18.10 -28.00
C ASP A 419 -14.30 -17.19 -27.11
N GLY A 420 -13.29 -16.56 -27.71
CA GLY A 420 -12.41 -15.62 -27.03
C GLY A 420 -13.06 -14.29 -26.64
N SER A 421 -14.29 -14.00 -27.08
CA SER A 421 -14.92 -12.69 -26.90
C SER A 421 -15.09 -12.25 -25.45
N LYS A 422 -15.12 -13.19 -24.49
CA LYS A 422 -15.22 -12.91 -23.04
C LYS A 422 -13.92 -13.08 -22.25
N VAL A 423 -12.82 -13.47 -22.92
CA VAL A 423 -11.54 -13.69 -22.25
C VAL A 423 -10.77 -12.37 -22.16
N ILE A 424 -10.15 -12.11 -21.01
CA ILE A 424 -9.45 -10.84 -20.76
C ILE A 424 -8.05 -10.90 -21.41
N GLU A 425 -7.76 -9.93 -22.28
CA GLU A 425 -6.47 -9.73 -22.93
C GLU A 425 -5.65 -8.61 -22.27
N ILE A 426 -4.37 -8.84 -22.06
CA ILE A 426 -3.41 -7.86 -21.54
C ILE A 426 -2.81 -7.09 -22.72
N ALA A 427 -2.92 -5.76 -22.71
CA ALA A 427 -2.52 -4.92 -23.85
C ALA A 427 -1.01 -4.90 -24.15
N ASN A 428 -0.15 -4.98 -23.13
CA ASN A 428 1.31 -4.95 -23.27
C ASN A 428 1.95 -6.12 -22.52
N PRO A 429 1.74 -7.37 -22.97
CA PRO A 429 2.24 -8.54 -22.26
C PRO A 429 3.75 -8.67 -22.45
N MET A 430 4.45 -9.24 -21.46
CA MET A 430 5.89 -9.48 -21.53
C MET A 430 6.25 -10.50 -22.63
N SER A 431 5.36 -11.47 -22.86
CA SER A 431 5.42 -12.44 -23.96
C SER A 431 4.03 -12.99 -24.26
N GLU A 432 3.87 -13.71 -25.36
CA GLU A 432 2.60 -14.34 -25.77
C GLU A 432 2.05 -15.32 -24.72
N ASN A 433 2.92 -15.92 -23.89
CA ASN A 433 2.52 -16.82 -22.81
C ASN A 433 1.86 -16.11 -21.62
N TYR A 434 1.88 -14.76 -21.60
CA TYR A 434 1.29 -13.93 -20.57
C TYR A 434 0.25 -12.96 -21.13
N GLN A 435 -0.39 -13.32 -22.25
CA GLN A 435 -1.31 -12.43 -22.97
C GLN A 435 -2.74 -12.46 -22.42
N PHE A 436 -3.20 -13.58 -21.87
CA PHE A 436 -4.59 -13.75 -21.44
C PHE A 436 -4.70 -14.11 -19.97
N ILE A 437 -5.74 -13.59 -19.29
CA ILE A 437 -6.12 -14.05 -17.96
C ILE A 437 -7.03 -15.28 -18.11
N ARG A 438 -6.83 -16.26 -17.23
CA ARG A 438 -7.53 -17.53 -17.23
C ARG A 438 -9.06 -17.36 -17.07
N PRO A 439 -9.87 -17.77 -18.06
CA PRO A 439 -11.33 -17.71 -17.99
C PRO A 439 -11.96 -18.93 -17.30
N GLU A 440 -11.26 -20.07 -17.26
CA GLU A 440 -11.69 -21.30 -16.61
C GLU A 440 -10.51 -22.10 -16.03
N ILE A 441 -10.77 -22.99 -15.08
CA ILE A 441 -9.75 -23.85 -14.48
C ILE A 441 -9.36 -25.02 -15.39
N LEU A 442 -10.29 -25.52 -16.21
CA LEU A 442 -10.11 -26.73 -17.03
C LEU A 442 -8.88 -26.71 -17.93
N SER A 443 -8.55 -25.58 -18.55
CA SER A 443 -7.35 -25.45 -19.39
C SER A 443 -6.06 -25.74 -18.61
N SER A 444 -6.01 -25.30 -17.34
CA SER A 444 -4.86 -25.55 -16.47
C SER A 444 -4.74 -27.04 -16.12
N LEU A 445 -5.87 -27.71 -15.86
CA LEU A 445 -5.89 -29.14 -15.58
C LEU A 445 -5.50 -29.97 -16.81
N CYS A 446 -5.96 -29.58 -18.00
CA CYS A 446 -5.55 -30.22 -19.26
C CYS A 446 -4.05 -30.05 -19.51
N ARG A 447 -3.49 -28.86 -19.23
CA ARG A 447 -2.04 -28.63 -19.30
C ARG A 447 -1.26 -29.57 -18.36
N ALA A 448 -1.74 -29.78 -17.13
CA ALA A 448 -1.10 -30.72 -16.21
C ALA A 448 -1.18 -32.17 -16.71
N GLU A 449 -2.34 -32.60 -17.21
CA GLU A 449 -2.50 -33.96 -17.74
C GLU A 449 -1.60 -34.19 -18.97
N SER A 450 -1.49 -33.21 -19.87
CA SER A 450 -0.58 -33.23 -21.02
C SER A 450 0.88 -33.51 -20.61
N GLY A 451 1.33 -32.91 -19.50
CA GLY A 451 2.66 -33.14 -18.93
C GLY A 451 2.80 -34.43 -18.11
N SER A 452 1.71 -35.14 -17.82
CA SER A 452 1.67 -36.25 -16.86
C SER A 452 1.54 -37.63 -17.50
N ALA A 453 1.64 -37.74 -18.84
CA ALA A 453 1.42 -38.99 -19.58
C ALA A 453 2.32 -40.19 -19.14
N ASN A 454 3.45 -39.93 -18.47
CA ASN A 454 4.35 -40.96 -17.95
C ASN A 454 3.98 -41.50 -16.56
N ALA A 455 3.00 -40.89 -15.87
CA ALA A 455 2.52 -41.33 -14.58
C ALA A 455 1.49 -42.48 -14.71
N MET A 456 1.24 -43.18 -13.59
CA MET A 456 0.33 -44.32 -13.57
C MET A 456 -1.12 -43.85 -13.40
N TYR A 457 -1.97 -44.19 -14.37
CA TYR A 457 -3.41 -43.98 -14.30
C TYR A 457 -4.09 -44.80 -13.18
N PRO A 458 -5.22 -44.32 -12.62
CA PRO A 458 -5.96 -43.12 -12.99
C PRO A 458 -5.36 -41.83 -12.39
N HIS A 459 -5.38 -40.74 -13.15
CA HIS A 459 -5.08 -39.41 -12.62
C HIS A 459 -6.37 -38.70 -12.24
N LYS A 460 -6.43 -38.19 -11.01
CA LYS A 460 -7.52 -37.35 -10.54
C LYS A 460 -6.94 -36.06 -10.00
N VAL A 461 -7.18 -34.96 -10.69
CA VAL A 461 -6.60 -33.66 -10.36
C VAL A 461 -7.69 -32.59 -10.26
N PHE A 462 -7.54 -31.68 -9.31
CA PHE A 462 -8.48 -30.57 -9.14
C PHE A 462 -7.76 -29.30 -8.73
N GLU A 463 -8.41 -28.16 -8.90
CA GLU A 463 -7.97 -26.88 -8.37
C GLU A 463 -9.20 -26.10 -7.89
N ILE A 464 -9.04 -25.41 -6.75
CA ILE A 464 -9.95 -24.34 -6.34
C ILE A 464 -9.19 -23.03 -6.51
N GLY A 465 -9.56 -22.27 -7.55
CA GLY A 465 -8.81 -21.10 -7.99
C GLY A 465 -9.72 -20.00 -8.49
N LYS A 466 -9.14 -18.80 -8.64
CA LYS A 466 -9.85 -17.70 -9.28
C LYS A 466 -9.82 -17.83 -10.80
N VAL A 467 -10.90 -17.40 -11.42
CA VAL A 467 -11.04 -17.17 -12.86
C VAL A 467 -11.54 -15.75 -13.08
N ALA A 468 -11.25 -15.17 -14.24
CA ALA A 468 -11.74 -13.84 -14.57
C ALA A 468 -12.15 -13.74 -16.04
N TYR A 469 -13.24 -13.03 -16.29
CA TYR A 469 -13.83 -12.85 -17.61
C TYR A 469 -14.51 -11.48 -17.74
N LEU A 470 -14.73 -11.04 -18.97
CA LEU A 470 -15.38 -9.78 -19.28
C LEU A 470 -16.86 -9.81 -18.87
N LYS A 471 -17.28 -8.75 -18.20
CA LYS A 471 -18.64 -8.56 -17.71
C LYS A 471 -18.97 -7.07 -17.71
N GLU A 472 -19.69 -6.62 -18.75
CA GLU A 472 -19.92 -5.20 -19.05
C GLU A 472 -20.73 -4.46 -17.96
N ASP A 473 -21.55 -5.17 -17.18
CA ASP A 473 -22.32 -4.59 -16.08
C ASP A 473 -21.50 -4.33 -14.81
N GLU A 474 -20.24 -4.81 -14.73
CA GLU A 474 -19.33 -4.49 -13.63
C GLU A 474 -18.61 -3.16 -13.85
N ASN A 475 -18.29 -2.45 -12.76
CA ASN A 475 -17.61 -1.15 -12.80
C ASN A 475 -16.24 -1.20 -13.51
N THR A 476 -15.52 -2.31 -13.41
CA THR A 476 -14.24 -2.54 -14.08
C THR A 476 -14.37 -3.21 -15.44
N GLY A 477 -15.59 -3.53 -15.89
CA GLY A 477 -15.86 -4.31 -17.11
C GLY A 477 -15.43 -5.78 -17.04
N THR A 478 -15.04 -6.25 -15.85
CA THR A 478 -14.52 -7.60 -15.59
C THR A 478 -15.08 -8.12 -14.27
N ILE A 479 -15.20 -9.44 -14.15
CA ILE A 479 -15.53 -10.09 -12.89
C ILE A 479 -14.48 -11.15 -12.56
N THR A 480 -14.19 -11.33 -11.28
CA THR A 480 -13.35 -12.43 -10.77
C THR A 480 -14.19 -13.32 -9.89
N ARG A 481 -14.16 -14.63 -10.14
CA ARG A 481 -14.93 -15.63 -9.40
C ARG A 481 -14.06 -16.77 -8.91
N GLN A 482 -14.41 -17.35 -7.76
CA GLN A 482 -13.78 -18.55 -7.23
C GLN A 482 -14.46 -19.81 -7.81
N HIS A 483 -13.72 -20.58 -8.60
CA HIS A 483 -14.21 -21.81 -9.21
C HIS A 483 -13.52 -23.04 -8.60
N LEU A 484 -14.19 -24.19 -8.72
CA LEU A 484 -13.64 -25.53 -8.52
C LEU A 484 -13.63 -26.23 -9.87
N GLY A 485 -12.44 -26.52 -10.40
CA GLY A 485 -12.26 -27.38 -11.58
C GLY A 485 -11.71 -28.73 -11.18
N PHE A 486 -12.13 -29.79 -11.87
CA PHE A 486 -11.67 -31.15 -11.63
C PHE A 486 -11.61 -31.96 -12.92
N LEU A 487 -10.65 -32.88 -13.01
CA LEU A 487 -10.40 -33.73 -14.16
C LEU A 487 -9.96 -35.12 -13.70
N THR A 488 -10.59 -36.14 -14.27
CA THR A 488 -10.19 -37.54 -14.16
C THR A 488 -9.73 -38.04 -15.53
N ALA A 489 -8.49 -38.55 -15.63
CA ALA A 489 -7.96 -39.23 -16.80
C ALA A 489 -7.79 -40.71 -16.51
N SER A 490 -8.48 -41.56 -17.27
CA SER A 490 -8.35 -43.03 -17.20
C SER A 490 -8.99 -43.70 -18.41
N ALA A 491 -8.61 -44.96 -18.69
CA ALA A 491 -9.20 -45.74 -19.77
C ALA A 491 -10.73 -45.96 -19.63
N ASN A 492 -11.26 -45.82 -18.42
CA ASN A 492 -12.67 -45.95 -18.09
C ASN A 492 -13.31 -44.64 -17.61
N ALA A 493 -12.67 -43.49 -17.84
CA ALA A 493 -13.25 -42.19 -17.52
C ALA A 493 -14.54 -42.01 -18.33
N ASN A 494 -15.66 -41.90 -17.63
CA ASN A 494 -16.99 -41.86 -18.23
C ASN A 494 -17.93 -40.94 -17.43
N PHE A 495 -18.99 -40.49 -18.09
CA PHE A 495 -19.98 -39.59 -17.52
C PHE A 495 -20.59 -40.08 -16.20
N ASN A 496 -20.93 -41.37 -16.08
CA ASN A 496 -21.65 -41.91 -14.91
C ASN A 496 -20.81 -41.87 -13.62
N THR A 497 -19.52 -42.19 -13.73
CA THR A 497 -18.60 -42.10 -12.60
C THR A 497 -18.47 -40.65 -12.14
N LEU A 498 -18.28 -39.72 -13.09
CA LEU A 498 -18.15 -38.30 -12.78
C LEU A 498 -19.43 -37.72 -12.15
N ALA A 499 -20.60 -38.08 -12.69
CA ALA A 499 -21.89 -37.67 -12.14
C ALA A 499 -22.07 -38.15 -10.68
N SER A 500 -21.60 -39.35 -10.37
CA SER A 500 -21.64 -39.89 -8.99
C SER A 500 -20.72 -39.12 -8.04
N GLU A 501 -19.54 -38.71 -8.51
CA GLU A 501 -18.60 -37.90 -7.73
C GLU A 501 -19.12 -36.47 -7.49
N VAL A 502 -19.66 -35.83 -8.54
CA VAL A 502 -20.33 -34.52 -8.44
C VAL A 502 -21.51 -34.60 -7.48
N SER A 503 -22.35 -35.64 -7.58
CA SER A 503 -23.46 -35.84 -6.66
C SER A 503 -22.99 -36.01 -5.21
N SER A 504 -21.89 -36.74 -5.00
CA SER A 504 -21.31 -36.93 -3.66
C SER A 504 -20.76 -35.62 -3.11
N LEU A 505 -20.04 -34.84 -3.93
CA LEU A 505 -19.54 -33.51 -3.56
C LEU A 505 -20.67 -32.59 -3.14
N LEU A 506 -21.70 -32.43 -3.97
CA LEU A 506 -22.83 -31.53 -3.69
C LEU A 506 -23.65 -32.00 -2.48
N TYR A 507 -23.81 -33.32 -2.30
CA TYR A 507 -24.44 -33.89 -1.10
C TYR A 507 -23.69 -33.51 0.18
N PHE A 508 -22.37 -33.68 0.23
CA PHE A 508 -21.58 -33.32 1.42
C PHE A 508 -21.39 -31.80 1.59
N LEU A 509 -21.50 -31.04 0.51
CA LEU A 509 -21.63 -29.59 0.58
C LEU A 509 -22.99 -29.13 1.10
N ASP A 510 -23.99 -30.02 1.18
CA ASP A 510 -25.37 -29.78 1.60
C ASP A 510 -26.17 -28.89 0.63
N HIS A 511 -26.08 -29.19 -0.68
CA HIS A 511 -26.74 -28.42 -1.73
C HIS A 511 -27.67 -29.30 -2.58
N GLU A 512 -28.89 -28.83 -2.82
CA GLU A 512 -29.74 -29.37 -3.88
C GLU A 512 -29.31 -28.79 -5.23
N TYR A 513 -29.40 -29.64 -6.25
CA TYR A 513 -29.10 -29.26 -7.61
C TYR A 513 -30.01 -30.01 -8.57
N ASN A 514 -30.22 -29.42 -9.74
CA ASN A 514 -30.79 -30.11 -10.89
C ASN A 514 -29.73 -30.20 -11.98
N VAL A 515 -29.92 -31.15 -12.89
CA VAL A 515 -29.07 -31.30 -14.08
C VAL A 515 -29.89 -30.99 -15.33
N VAL A 516 -29.30 -30.23 -16.23
CA VAL A 516 -29.87 -29.91 -17.55
C VAL A 516 -28.87 -30.27 -18.64
N GLU A 517 -29.37 -30.53 -19.85
CA GLU A 517 -28.50 -30.67 -21.02
C GLU A 517 -27.83 -29.33 -21.36
N THR A 518 -26.58 -29.40 -21.82
CA THR A 518 -25.77 -28.25 -22.25
C THR A 518 -25.10 -28.55 -23.58
N ASP A 519 -24.64 -27.51 -24.26
CA ASP A 519 -23.93 -27.58 -25.55
C ASP A 519 -22.56 -26.89 -25.46
N ASP A 520 -21.82 -27.15 -24.38
CA ASP A 520 -20.49 -26.62 -24.15
C ASP A 520 -19.48 -27.34 -25.08
N PRO A 521 -18.73 -26.60 -25.94
CA PRO A 521 -17.87 -27.18 -26.95
C PRO A 521 -16.67 -27.96 -26.37
N ARG A 522 -16.36 -27.76 -25.08
CA ARG A 522 -15.27 -28.47 -24.40
C ARG A 522 -15.59 -29.94 -24.15
N PHE A 523 -16.86 -30.34 -24.24
CA PHE A 523 -17.35 -31.68 -23.92
C PHE A 523 -18.05 -32.36 -25.10
N ILE A 524 -18.19 -33.69 -25.05
CA ILE A 524 -18.89 -34.47 -26.07
C ILE A 524 -20.40 -34.16 -26.01
N ALA A 525 -20.99 -33.80 -27.15
CA ALA A 525 -22.44 -33.58 -27.28
C ALA A 525 -23.25 -34.81 -26.80
N GLY A 526 -24.22 -34.57 -25.93
CA GLY A 526 -25.04 -35.63 -25.30
C GLY A 526 -24.33 -36.41 -24.18
N ARG A 527 -23.09 -36.07 -23.81
CA ARG A 527 -22.34 -36.64 -22.66
C ARG A 527 -21.81 -35.55 -21.73
N GLN A 528 -22.63 -34.52 -21.55
CA GLN A 528 -22.36 -33.38 -20.70
C GLN A 528 -23.63 -32.93 -19.99
N ALA A 529 -23.44 -32.23 -18.87
CA ALA A 529 -24.49 -31.83 -17.96
C ALA A 529 -24.16 -30.48 -17.33
N GLY A 530 -25.12 -29.55 -17.40
CA GLY A 530 -25.11 -28.31 -16.64
C GLY A 530 -25.69 -28.51 -15.25
N ILE A 531 -25.02 -27.98 -14.24
CA ILE A 531 -25.47 -28.01 -12.84
C ILE A 531 -26.24 -26.73 -12.57
N VAL A 532 -27.52 -26.87 -12.20
CA VAL A 532 -28.41 -25.75 -11.89
C VAL A 532 -28.65 -25.67 -10.39
N ALA A 533 -28.32 -24.52 -9.81
CA ALA A 533 -28.68 -24.14 -8.45
C ALA A 533 -29.30 -22.73 -8.48
N GLY A 534 -30.34 -22.47 -7.69
CA GLY A 534 -31.00 -21.17 -7.66
C GLY A 534 -31.60 -20.71 -9.00
N GLY A 535 -31.89 -21.64 -9.92
CA GLY A 535 -32.40 -21.33 -11.26
C GLY A 535 -31.34 -20.87 -12.28
N LYS A 536 -30.06 -20.87 -11.90
CA LYS A 536 -28.92 -20.52 -12.77
C LYS A 536 -28.00 -21.72 -12.95
N ILE A 537 -27.40 -21.85 -14.14
CA ILE A 537 -26.31 -22.81 -14.37
C ILE A 537 -25.07 -22.29 -13.65
N ILE A 538 -24.61 -23.03 -12.64
CA ILE A 538 -23.46 -22.70 -11.80
C ILE A 538 -22.21 -23.54 -12.15
N GLY A 539 -22.32 -24.43 -13.14
CA GLY A 539 -21.19 -25.22 -13.58
C GLY A 539 -21.59 -26.26 -14.63
N VAL A 540 -20.58 -26.95 -15.16
CA VAL A 540 -20.73 -27.94 -16.22
C VAL A 540 -19.76 -29.11 -15.98
N PHE A 541 -20.17 -30.32 -16.30
CA PHE A 541 -19.29 -31.50 -16.28
C PHE A 541 -19.65 -32.47 -17.40
N GLY A 542 -18.67 -33.26 -17.85
CA GLY A 542 -18.87 -34.22 -18.92
C GLY A 542 -17.61 -34.95 -19.36
N GLU A 543 -17.74 -35.77 -20.40
CA GLU A 543 -16.60 -36.35 -21.11
C GLU A 543 -15.97 -35.29 -22.01
N VAL A 544 -14.66 -35.06 -21.86
CA VAL A 544 -13.93 -34.02 -22.61
C VAL A 544 -13.94 -34.36 -24.11
N HIS A 545 -14.17 -33.36 -24.95
CA HIS A 545 -14.26 -33.53 -26.40
C HIS A 545 -12.93 -34.06 -26.98
N PRO A 546 -12.93 -35.06 -27.89
CA PRO A 546 -11.70 -35.63 -28.46
C PRO A 546 -10.76 -34.59 -29.10
N GLN A 547 -11.32 -33.58 -29.76
CA GLN A 547 -10.53 -32.49 -30.33
C GLN A 547 -9.80 -31.66 -29.26
N VAL A 548 -10.40 -31.42 -28.08
CA VAL A 548 -9.70 -30.74 -26.97
C VAL A 548 -8.54 -31.62 -26.49
N LEU A 549 -8.78 -32.91 -26.31
CA LEU A 549 -7.72 -33.86 -25.91
C LEU A 549 -6.57 -33.89 -26.92
N GLU A 550 -6.89 -33.93 -28.22
CA GLU A 550 -5.89 -33.87 -29.29
C GLU A 550 -5.10 -32.56 -29.29
N ASN A 551 -5.77 -31.41 -29.12
CA ASN A 551 -5.12 -30.10 -29.03
C ASN A 551 -4.11 -30.02 -27.87
N TRP A 552 -4.40 -30.71 -26.76
CA TRP A 552 -3.52 -30.83 -25.60
C TRP A 552 -2.55 -32.02 -25.67
N GLY A 553 -2.62 -32.86 -26.70
CA GLY A 553 -1.78 -34.07 -26.82
C GLY A 553 -2.09 -35.16 -25.80
N ILE A 554 -3.30 -35.20 -25.26
CA ILE A 554 -3.76 -36.18 -24.27
C ILE A 554 -4.33 -37.39 -25.00
N THR A 555 -3.74 -38.57 -24.80
CA THR A 555 -4.15 -39.82 -25.48
C THR A 555 -5.16 -40.66 -24.71
N THR A 556 -5.41 -40.31 -23.44
CA THR A 556 -6.28 -41.06 -22.54
C THR A 556 -7.63 -40.34 -22.41
N PRO A 557 -8.77 -41.05 -22.35
CA PRO A 557 -10.07 -40.41 -22.12
C PRO A 557 -10.08 -39.62 -20.82
N CYS A 558 -10.70 -38.43 -20.85
CA CYS A 558 -10.89 -37.59 -19.66
C CYS A 558 -12.36 -37.27 -19.42
N ALA A 559 -12.75 -37.26 -18.16
CA ALA A 559 -14.01 -36.71 -17.68
C ALA A 559 -13.69 -35.55 -16.74
N ALA A 560 -14.27 -34.39 -16.96
CA ALA A 560 -13.91 -33.16 -16.25
C ALA A 560 -15.14 -32.29 -15.96
N GLY A 561 -14.98 -31.32 -15.07
CA GLY A 561 -16.03 -30.34 -14.80
C GLY A 561 -15.51 -29.13 -14.05
N GLU A 562 -16.35 -28.10 -14.02
CA GLU A 562 -16.08 -26.84 -13.34
C GLU A 562 -17.34 -26.30 -12.67
N LEU A 563 -17.18 -25.73 -11.48
CA LEU A 563 -18.24 -25.23 -10.60
C LEU A 563 -17.87 -23.84 -10.08
N ASP A 564 -18.78 -22.87 -10.21
CA ASP A 564 -18.70 -21.58 -9.54
C ASP A 564 -19.06 -21.77 -8.05
N LEU A 565 -18.08 -21.62 -7.17
CA LEU A 565 -18.27 -21.81 -5.73
C LEU A 565 -18.96 -20.61 -5.06
N GLU A 566 -18.92 -19.43 -5.67
CA GLU A 566 -19.59 -18.26 -5.14
C GLU A 566 -21.10 -18.35 -5.34
N ASP A 567 -21.53 -18.65 -6.56
CA ASP A 567 -22.94 -18.86 -6.85
C ASP A 567 -23.47 -20.10 -6.12
N LEU A 568 -22.69 -21.18 -6.03
CA LEU A 568 -23.07 -22.35 -5.24
C LEU A 568 -23.30 -21.98 -3.77
N MET A 569 -22.35 -21.27 -3.15
CA MET A 569 -22.47 -20.81 -1.76
C MET A 569 -23.65 -19.86 -1.54
N ALA A 570 -23.90 -18.94 -2.47
CA ALA A 570 -25.03 -18.02 -2.39
C ALA A 570 -26.40 -18.74 -2.36
N HIS A 571 -26.45 -19.98 -2.86
CA HIS A 571 -27.64 -20.81 -2.88
C HIS A 571 -27.69 -21.87 -1.77
N ALA A 572 -26.63 -22.04 -0.97
CA ALA A 572 -26.59 -22.90 0.22
C ALA A 572 -27.65 -22.50 1.26
N ASP A 573 -27.84 -21.20 1.45
CA ASP A 573 -28.66 -20.65 2.53
C ASP A 573 -30.18 -20.81 2.30
N THR A 574 -30.60 -21.21 1.10
CA THR A 574 -32.03 -21.38 0.77
C THR A 574 -32.65 -22.65 1.36
N LYS A 575 -31.85 -23.68 1.68
CA LYS A 575 -32.34 -24.91 2.34
C LYS A 575 -32.59 -24.74 3.84
N THR A 576 -31.75 -23.95 4.51
CA THR A 576 -31.92 -23.67 5.94
C THR A 576 -33.24 -22.95 6.21
N GLU A 577 -33.77 -22.20 5.23
CA GLU A 577 -35.10 -21.58 5.33
C GLU A 577 -36.24 -22.52 4.96
N ALA A 578 -36.06 -23.45 4.01
CA ALA A 578 -37.10 -24.38 3.57
C ALA A 578 -37.37 -25.51 4.59
N GLU A 579 -36.32 -25.99 5.29
CA GLU A 579 -36.47 -26.95 6.38
C GLU A 579 -36.98 -26.28 7.66
N LYS A 580 -36.55 -25.05 7.96
CA LYS A 580 -37.18 -24.21 9.00
C LYS A 580 -38.66 -23.96 8.71
N LYS A 581 -39.07 -23.80 7.45
CA LYS A 581 -40.48 -23.62 7.06
C LYS A 581 -41.35 -24.87 7.22
N LYS A 582 -40.77 -26.08 7.22
CA LYS A 582 -41.53 -27.33 7.46
C LYS A 582 -41.76 -27.61 8.95
N GLU A 583 -40.84 -27.20 9.83
CA GLU A 583 -41.06 -27.20 11.29
C GLU A 583 -41.86 -25.96 11.76
N ALA A 584 -41.83 -24.85 11.01
CA ALA A 584 -42.60 -23.64 11.30
C ALA A 584 -44.02 -23.62 10.69
N ASN A 585 -44.52 -24.75 10.15
CA ASN A 585 -45.94 -24.84 9.74
C ASN A 585 -46.90 -25.05 10.93
N THR A 586 -46.38 -24.90 12.15
CA THR A 586 -47.10 -24.44 13.34
C THR A 586 -46.34 -23.26 13.94
N ASP A 587 -46.31 -22.13 13.25
CA ASP A 587 -46.59 -20.81 13.81
C ASP A 587 -46.24 -19.73 12.78
N SER A 588 -47.26 -19.01 12.36
CA SER A 588 -47.19 -17.91 11.40
C SER A 588 -46.51 -16.68 12.00
N HIS A 589 -45.40 -16.23 11.39
CA HIS A 589 -45.14 -14.86 10.89
C HIS A 589 -43.64 -14.50 10.94
N SER A 590 -43.05 -14.19 9.78
CA SER A 590 -41.96 -13.18 9.68
C SER A 590 -41.60 -12.83 8.23
N GLU A 591 -42.16 -11.71 7.75
CA GLU A 591 -41.72 -10.98 6.53
C GLU A 591 -41.05 -9.62 6.88
N ALA A 592 -40.64 -9.41 8.14
CA ALA A 592 -40.27 -8.07 8.65
C ALA A 592 -38.77 -7.68 8.59
N GLY A 593 -37.87 -8.60 8.24
CA GLY A 593 -36.42 -8.41 8.46
C GLY A 593 -35.74 -7.35 7.61
N ASN A 594 -36.24 -7.06 6.41
CA ASN A 594 -35.56 -6.18 5.45
C ASN A 594 -36.05 -4.72 5.45
N GLN A 595 -37.13 -4.40 6.19
CA GLN A 595 -37.57 -3.01 6.42
C GLN A 595 -36.94 -2.39 7.67
N GLN A 596 -36.65 -3.18 8.70
CA GLN A 596 -36.22 -2.69 10.02
C GLN A 596 -34.79 -2.14 10.08
N LYS A 597 -33.92 -2.48 9.12
CA LYS A 597 -32.58 -1.86 9.03
C LYS A 597 -32.66 -0.37 8.68
N SER A 598 -33.72 0.06 7.98
CA SER A 598 -33.95 1.47 7.64
C SER A 598 -34.61 2.28 8.77
N GLU A 599 -35.40 1.63 9.65
CA GLU A 599 -36.20 2.31 10.68
C GLU A 599 -35.39 2.68 11.94
N ALA A 600 -34.43 1.85 12.38
CA ALA A 600 -33.59 2.15 13.54
C ALA A 600 -32.65 3.36 13.30
N GLU A 601 -32.20 3.56 12.05
CA GLU A 601 -31.37 4.70 11.66
C GLU A 601 -32.21 5.97 11.42
N THR A 602 -33.44 5.84 10.93
CA THR A 602 -34.32 6.99 10.63
C THR A 602 -35.16 7.46 11.82
N ASN A 603 -35.49 6.58 12.78
CA ASN A 603 -36.19 6.94 14.02
C ASN A 603 -35.82 6.01 15.21
N PRO A 604 -34.66 6.25 15.85
CA PRO A 604 -34.16 5.37 16.91
C PRO A 604 -35.02 5.39 18.18
N GLU A 605 -35.72 6.49 18.47
CA GLU A 605 -36.64 6.58 19.62
C GLU A 605 -37.84 5.64 19.46
N LYS A 606 -38.46 5.65 18.27
CA LYS A 606 -39.56 4.75 17.94
C LYS A 606 -39.10 3.29 18.02
N TYR A 607 -37.93 2.98 17.45
CA TYR A 607 -37.39 1.63 17.45
C TYR A 607 -37.11 1.11 18.88
N PHE A 608 -36.53 1.94 19.74
CA PHE A 608 -36.32 1.59 21.16
C PHE A 608 -37.64 1.27 21.87
N ASN A 609 -38.65 2.13 21.71
CA ASN A 609 -39.96 1.94 22.34
C ASN A 609 -40.64 0.65 21.86
N GLU A 610 -40.56 0.34 20.56
CA GLU A 610 -41.23 -0.84 19.99
C GLU A 610 -40.50 -2.16 20.27
N HIS A 611 -39.19 -2.15 20.52
CA HIS A 611 -38.38 -3.38 20.51
C HIS A 611 -37.55 -3.65 21.77
N ILE A 612 -37.05 -2.63 22.47
CA ILE A 612 -36.00 -2.80 23.50
C ILE A 612 -36.60 -2.74 24.90
N GLU A 613 -36.56 -3.84 25.68
CA GLU A 613 -37.03 -3.83 27.07
C GLU A 613 -35.88 -3.74 28.06
N LEU A 614 -35.81 -2.61 28.78
CA LEU A 614 -34.91 -2.39 29.90
C LEU A 614 -35.71 -2.39 31.22
N LEU A 615 -35.22 -3.13 32.22
CA LEU A 615 -35.86 -3.25 33.55
C LEU A 615 -34.85 -3.00 34.67
N VAL A 616 -35.36 -2.53 35.80
CA VAL A 616 -34.63 -2.54 37.07
C VAL A 616 -34.74 -3.93 37.70
N ALA A 617 -33.61 -4.56 37.99
CA ALA A 617 -33.55 -5.85 38.68
C ALA A 617 -32.64 -5.76 39.91
N LYS A 618 -32.99 -6.48 40.97
CA LYS A 618 -32.19 -6.55 42.21
C LYS A 618 -31.36 -7.82 42.22
N ILE A 619 -30.06 -7.69 42.44
CA ILE A 619 -29.16 -8.84 42.58
C ILE A 619 -29.36 -9.48 43.96
N GLU A 620 -29.81 -10.73 44.00
CA GLU A 620 -30.10 -11.48 45.24
C GLU A 620 -29.00 -12.49 45.57
N LYS A 621 -28.27 -12.98 44.56
CA LYS A 621 -27.17 -13.93 44.74
C LYS A 621 -26.12 -13.74 43.65
N VAL A 622 -24.84 -13.86 44.01
CA VAL A 622 -23.70 -13.82 43.09
C VAL A 622 -22.84 -15.04 43.32
N GLU A 623 -22.60 -15.83 42.27
CA GLU A 623 -21.76 -17.02 42.30
C GLU A 623 -20.69 -16.95 41.21
N ILE A 624 -19.55 -17.61 41.43
CA ILE A 624 -18.50 -17.71 40.41
C ILE A 624 -18.87 -18.85 39.45
N ASN A 625 -18.81 -18.61 38.14
CA ASN A 625 -19.01 -19.67 37.17
C ASN A 625 -17.83 -20.68 37.23
N PRO A 626 -18.06 -21.98 37.50
CA PRO A 626 -16.99 -22.97 37.61
C PRO A 626 -16.26 -23.27 36.28
N GLN A 627 -16.85 -22.89 35.13
CA GLN A 627 -16.28 -23.06 33.79
C GLN A 627 -15.85 -21.74 33.14
N GLY A 628 -15.94 -20.61 33.87
CA GLY A 628 -15.66 -19.27 33.35
C GLY A 628 -14.87 -18.40 34.33
N ASP A 629 -13.57 -18.25 34.12
CA ASP A 629 -12.68 -17.57 35.06
C ASP A 629 -12.95 -16.07 35.24
N LYS A 630 -13.68 -15.44 34.30
CA LYS A 630 -14.08 -14.03 34.35
C LYS A 630 -15.58 -13.82 34.59
N LEU A 631 -16.35 -14.88 34.79
CA LEU A 631 -17.81 -14.81 34.80
C LEU A 631 -18.40 -14.95 36.21
N TYR A 632 -19.36 -14.08 36.51
CA TYR A 632 -20.32 -14.30 37.59
C TYR A 632 -21.60 -14.93 37.05
N ILE A 633 -22.32 -15.61 37.95
CA ILE A 633 -23.70 -16.06 37.77
C ILE A 633 -24.51 -15.27 38.80
N GLU A 634 -25.29 -14.31 38.31
CA GLU A 634 -26.15 -13.46 39.13
C GLU A 634 -27.59 -13.98 39.10
N THR A 635 -28.10 -14.34 40.28
CA THR A 635 -29.54 -14.55 40.48
C THR A 635 -30.16 -13.22 40.88
N MET A 636 -31.16 -12.78 40.13
CA MET A 636 -31.77 -11.47 40.30
C MET A 636 -33.28 -11.53 40.26
N ASN A 637 -33.89 -10.66 41.05
CA ASN A 637 -35.32 -10.42 41.08
C ASN A 637 -35.62 -9.27 40.12
N ASP A 638 -36.36 -9.56 39.05
CA ASP A 638 -36.79 -8.60 38.02
C ASP A 638 -38.27 -8.22 38.15
N GLY A 639 -38.89 -8.52 39.30
CA GLY A 639 -40.32 -8.28 39.53
C GLY A 639 -41.27 -9.31 38.93
N SER A 640 -40.78 -10.30 38.17
CA SER A 640 -41.62 -11.36 37.58
C SER A 640 -42.15 -12.39 38.59
N GLY A 641 -41.61 -12.41 39.81
CA GLY A 641 -41.90 -13.42 40.83
C GLY A 641 -41.10 -14.73 40.67
N THR A 642 -40.30 -14.84 39.61
CA THR A 642 -39.34 -15.93 39.41
C THR A 642 -37.91 -15.40 39.38
N PRO A 643 -36.92 -16.10 39.98
CA PRO A 643 -35.54 -15.67 39.91
C PRO A 643 -35.02 -15.75 38.46
N ARG A 644 -34.45 -14.66 37.97
CA ARG A 644 -33.76 -14.59 36.67
C ARG A 644 -32.27 -14.83 36.85
N ILE A 645 -31.66 -15.57 35.92
CA ILE A 645 -30.22 -15.83 35.90
C ILE A 645 -29.59 -15.00 34.78
N ILE A 646 -28.59 -14.18 35.11
CA ILE A 646 -27.72 -13.50 34.13
C ILE A 646 -26.28 -13.93 34.40
N GLN A 647 -25.46 -13.98 33.35
CA GLN A 647 -24.02 -14.10 33.49
C GLN A 647 -23.32 -12.82 33.03
N SER A 648 -22.52 -12.23 33.91
CA SER A 648 -21.73 -11.02 33.59
C SER A 648 -20.22 -11.29 33.60
N GLY A 649 -19.48 -10.49 32.83
CA GLY A 649 -18.02 -10.47 32.81
C GLY A 649 -17.36 -9.65 33.92
N LEU A 650 -18.09 -9.32 35.00
CA LEU A 650 -17.68 -8.31 35.98
C LEU A 650 -16.61 -8.76 36.99
N ARG A 651 -16.28 -10.05 37.05
CA ARG A 651 -15.35 -10.62 38.05
C ARG A 651 -13.95 -9.98 38.11
N PRO A 652 -13.34 -9.52 36.99
CA PRO A 652 -12.08 -8.80 37.04
C PRO A 652 -12.19 -7.40 37.68
N TYR A 653 -13.39 -6.83 37.72
CA TYR A 653 -13.62 -5.40 37.99
C TYR A 653 -14.33 -5.14 39.33
N LEU A 654 -15.27 -6.00 39.74
CA LEU A 654 -16.11 -5.82 40.93
C LEU A 654 -16.11 -7.08 41.79
N LYS A 655 -16.11 -6.91 43.11
CA LYS A 655 -16.25 -8.02 44.06
C LYS A 655 -17.73 -8.39 44.28
N PRO A 656 -18.06 -9.62 44.70
CA PRO A 656 -19.45 -10.04 44.92
C PRO A 656 -20.21 -9.16 45.91
N GLU A 657 -19.52 -8.61 46.92
CA GLU A 657 -20.12 -7.74 47.94
C GLU A 657 -20.53 -6.37 47.39
N GLU A 658 -19.93 -5.93 46.28
CA GLU A 658 -20.24 -4.66 45.61
C GLU A 658 -21.49 -4.79 44.70
N LEU A 659 -21.78 -6.01 44.25
CA LEU A 659 -22.92 -6.36 43.40
C LEU A 659 -24.17 -6.72 44.20
N LEU A 660 -24.00 -7.40 45.33
CA LEU A 660 -25.11 -7.96 46.09
C LEU A 660 -26.06 -6.86 46.60
N GLY A 661 -27.35 -6.99 46.29
CA GLY A 661 -28.40 -6.06 46.72
C GLY A 661 -28.55 -4.81 45.86
N GLN A 662 -27.69 -4.59 44.86
CA GLN A 662 -27.80 -3.48 43.92
C GLN A 662 -29.06 -3.61 43.05
N HIS A 663 -29.69 -2.48 42.75
CA HIS A 663 -30.78 -2.37 41.78
C HIS A 663 -30.18 -1.93 40.45
N VAL A 664 -29.89 -2.89 39.58
CA VAL A 664 -29.18 -2.71 38.32
C VAL A 664 -30.14 -2.64 37.14
N ILE A 665 -29.69 -2.07 36.03
CA ILE A 665 -30.46 -2.06 34.78
C ILE A 665 -30.08 -3.26 33.93
N ILE A 666 -31.09 -3.99 33.45
CA ILE A 666 -30.90 -5.15 32.58
C ILE A 666 -31.68 -4.99 31.27
N ALA A 667 -31.13 -5.55 30.19
CA ALA A 667 -31.87 -5.84 28.97
C ALA A 667 -32.65 -7.15 29.15
N ALA A 668 -33.95 -7.03 29.38
CA ALA A 668 -34.79 -8.09 29.91
C ALA A 668 -35.39 -9.02 28.85
N ASN A 669 -35.58 -8.51 27.62
CA ASN A 669 -36.16 -9.26 26.51
C ASN A 669 -35.11 -9.81 25.53
N LEU A 670 -33.82 -9.86 25.88
CA LEU A 670 -32.83 -10.59 25.08
C LEU A 670 -33.10 -12.10 25.12
N ALA A 671 -33.00 -12.75 23.96
CA ALA A 671 -33.13 -14.20 23.84
C ALA A 671 -32.08 -14.92 24.71
N PRO A 672 -32.45 -15.98 25.46
CA PRO A 672 -31.52 -16.67 26.34
C PRO A 672 -30.30 -17.22 25.59
N ARG A 673 -29.12 -17.10 26.20
CA ARG A 673 -27.86 -17.56 25.61
C ARG A 673 -27.10 -18.45 26.58
N LYS A 674 -26.72 -19.64 26.13
CA LYS A 674 -25.86 -20.54 26.91
C LYS A 674 -24.39 -20.11 26.83
N MET A 675 -23.79 -19.82 27.98
CA MET A 675 -22.40 -19.42 28.14
C MET A 675 -21.74 -20.28 29.22
N LYS A 676 -20.65 -20.96 28.88
CA LYS A 676 -19.86 -21.80 29.81
C LYS A 676 -20.73 -22.69 30.72
N GLY A 677 -21.68 -23.38 30.10
CA GLY A 677 -22.55 -24.35 30.77
C GLY A 677 -23.83 -23.81 31.42
N VAL A 678 -23.95 -22.49 31.62
CA VAL A 678 -25.13 -21.85 32.25
C VAL A 678 -25.89 -21.01 31.22
N GLU A 679 -27.22 -20.95 31.31
CA GLU A 679 -28.07 -20.15 30.42
C GLU A 679 -28.28 -18.75 31.02
N SER A 680 -27.89 -17.71 30.29
CA SER A 680 -28.11 -16.31 30.68
C SER A 680 -29.39 -15.79 30.04
N HIS A 681 -30.31 -15.27 30.84
CA HIS A 681 -31.61 -14.75 30.43
C HIS A 681 -31.62 -13.22 30.44
N GLY A 682 -30.70 -12.60 29.72
CA GLY A 682 -30.57 -11.15 29.65
C GLY A 682 -29.13 -10.68 29.70
N MET A 683 -28.97 -9.35 29.77
CA MET A 683 -27.69 -8.68 29.88
C MET A 683 -27.79 -7.57 30.93
N LEU A 684 -26.77 -7.44 31.78
CA LEU A 684 -26.64 -6.36 32.76
C LEU A 684 -25.83 -5.23 32.15
N LEU A 685 -26.30 -3.99 32.25
CA LEU A 685 -25.68 -2.84 31.60
C LEU A 685 -24.66 -2.12 32.50
N ALA A 686 -23.49 -1.83 31.96
CA ALA A 686 -22.41 -1.13 32.66
C ALA A 686 -21.60 -0.23 31.73
N CYS A 687 -20.70 0.58 32.30
CA CYS A 687 -19.75 1.40 31.55
C CYS A 687 -18.34 1.20 32.07
N ASP A 688 -17.37 1.16 31.17
CA ASP A 688 -15.96 1.19 31.50
C ASP A 688 -15.47 2.63 31.76
N TYR A 689 -14.46 2.75 32.61
CA TYR A 689 -13.71 4.00 32.80
C TYR A 689 -12.30 3.73 33.30
N THR A 690 -11.42 4.71 33.12
CA THR A 690 -10.04 4.65 33.61
C THR A 690 -9.87 5.54 34.84
N GLU A 691 -9.40 4.98 35.95
CA GLU A 691 -9.01 5.70 37.17
C GLU A 691 -7.62 5.20 37.58
N ASP A 692 -6.66 6.12 37.77
CA ASP A 692 -5.26 5.82 38.10
C ASP A 692 -4.57 4.83 37.14
N GLY A 693 -4.89 4.92 35.84
CA GLY A 693 -4.31 4.07 34.80
C GLY A 693 -4.77 2.61 34.83
N LYS A 694 -5.85 2.31 35.57
CA LYS A 694 -6.50 0.99 35.60
C LYS A 694 -7.93 1.07 35.08
N GLU A 695 -8.29 0.10 34.24
CA GLU A 695 -9.66 -0.10 33.77
C GLU A 695 -10.57 -0.54 34.92
N LYS A 696 -11.70 0.15 35.09
CA LYS A 696 -12.74 -0.11 36.08
C LYS A 696 -14.10 -0.05 35.40
N VAL A 697 -15.12 -0.58 36.08
CA VAL A 697 -16.50 -0.61 35.58
C VAL A 697 -17.43 0.06 36.59
N GLU A 698 -18.35 0.87 36.10
CA GLU A 698 -19.46 1.44 36.86
C GLU A 698 -20.78 0.87 36.34
N LEU A 699 -21.65 0.41 37.25
CA LEU A 699 -22.94 -0.17 36.90
C LEU A 699 -24.00 0.90 36.71
N LEU A 700 -24.91 0.69 35.76
CA LEU A 700 -26.14 1.46 35.71
C LEU A 700 -27.06 0.98 36.83
N THR A 701 -27.35 1.88 37.79
CA THR A 701 -28.19 1.56 38.94
C THR A 701 -29.36 2.53 39.10
N ALA A 702 -30.45 2.02 39.68
CA ALA A 702 -31.63 2.78 40.06
C ALA A 702 -32.13 2.35 41.44
N PRO A 703 -31.39 2.65 42.53
CA PRO A 703 -31.70 2.18 43.90
C PRO A 703 -33.05 2.66 44.44
N TRP A 704 -33.63 3.70 43.84
CA TRP A 704 -34.95 4.22 44.22
C TRP A 704 -36.12 3.47 43.57
N ALA A 705 -35.88 2.64 42.55
CA ALA A 705 -36.91 1.98 41.77
C ALA A 705 -37.07 0.52 42.21
N ALA A 706 -38.31 0.03 42.30
CA ALA A 706 -38.57 -1.36 42.67
C ALA A 706 -38.17 -2.33 41.54
N PRO A 707 -37.78 -3.58 41.85
CA PRO A 707 -37.62 -4.64 40.85
C PRO A 707 -38.82 -4.75 39.90
N GLY A 708 -38.56 -4.82 38.60
CA GLY A 708 -39.58 -4.84 37.54
C GLY A 708 -40.02 -3.47 37.05
N THR A 709 -39.49 -2.38 37.61
CA THR A 709 -39.71 -1.04 37.06
C THR A 709 -39.13 -0.97 35.64
N GLN A 710 -39.96 -0.58 34.67
CA GLN A 710 -39.50 -0.35 33.29
C GLN A 710 -38.68 0.93 33.19
N VAL A 711 -37.58 0.84 32.44
CA VAL A 711 -36.74 1.99 32.08
C VAL A 711 -37.23 2.54 30.74
N VAL A 712 -37.53 3.84 30.71
CA VAL A 712 -38.12 4.53 29.56
C VAL A 712 -37.25 5.70 29.10
N LEU A 713 -37.43 6.13 27.85
CA LEU A 713 -36.83 7.36 27.34
C LEU A 713 -37.52 8.59 27.92
N GLU A 714 -36.78 9.69 28.05
CA GLU A 714 -37.29 11.01 28.45
C GLU A 714 -38.53 11.41 27.63
N GLY A 715 -39.64 11.66 28.33
CA GLY A 715 -40.90 12.10 27.71
C GLY A 715 -41.80 10.97 27.17
N ASN A 716 -41.40 9.71 27.28
CA ASN A 716 -42.15 8.57 26.75
C ASN A 716 -42.82 7.74 27.85
N ALA A 717 -44.01 7.21 27.55
CA ALA A 717 -44.71 6.25 28.40
C ALA A 717 -44.28 4.81 28.08
N THR A 718 -44.58 3.88 28.98
CA THR A 718 -44.34 2.45 28.77
C THR A 718 -45.19 1.91 27.62
N CYS A 719 -44.59 1.05 26.81
CA CYS A 719 -45.18 0.46 25.60
C CYS A 719 -45.00 -1.07 25.62
N ALA A 720 -45.90 -1.77 24.93
CA ALA A 720 -45.81 -3.22 24.79
C ALA A 720 -44.64 -3.57 23.86
N LYS A 721 -43.77 -4.46 24.32
CA LYS A 721 -42.52 -4.87 23.65
C LYS A 721 -42.57 -6.36 23.31
N PRO A 722 -41.82 -6.82 22.28
CA PRO A 722 -41.72 -8.23 21.97
C PRO A 722 -41.13 -9.01 23.14
N SER A 723 -41.60 -10.25 23.34
CA SER A 723 -41.19 -11.11 24.44
C SER A 723 -39.73 -11.55 24.36
N LYS A 724 -39.15 -11.60 23.15
CA LYS A 724 -37.74 -11.89 22.90
C LYS A 724 -37.22 -11.09 21.69
N ILE A 725 -35.98 -10.61 21.77
CA ILE A 725 -35.19 -10.04 20.69
C ILE A 725 -33.81 -10.70 20.64
N ASP A 726 -33.19 -10.74 19.47
CA ASP A 726 -31.79 -11.13 19.37
C ASP A 726 -30.85 -9.96 19.76
N ILE A 727 -29.56 -10.27 19.92
CA ILE A 727 -28.55 -9.28 20.28
C ILE A 727 -28.33 -8.24 19.16
N GLU A 728 -28.53 -8.62 17.89
CA GLU A 728 -28.36 -7.71 16.76
C GLU A 728 -29.43 -6.60 16.78
N HIS A 729 -30.65 -6.93 17.20
CA HIS A 729 -31.73 -5.98 17.40
C HIS A 729 -31.45 -5.03 18.56
N PHE A 730 -30.85 -5.52 19.65
CA PHE A 730 -30.45 -4.69 20.78
C PHE A 730 -29.36 -3.69 20.40
N CYS A 731 -28.33 -4.13 19.65
CA CYS A 731 -27.19 -3.31 19.21
C CYS A 731 -27.53 -2.27 18.13
N LYS A 732 -28.77 -2.24 17.59
CA LYS A 732 -29.20 -1.20 16.63
C LYS A 732 -29.43 0.17 17.28
N ILE A 733 -29.54 0.23 18.61
CA ILE A 733 -29.65 1.48 19.36
C ILE A 733 -28.30 1.80 20.00
N SER A 734 -27.89 3.06 19.95
CA SER A 734 -26.73 3.55 20.70
C SER A 734 -27.14 3.82 22.15
N TYR A 735 -26.35 3.29 23.09
CA TYR A 735 -26.49 3.51 24.53
C TYR A 735 -25.23 4.19 25.03
N LYS A 736 -25.38 5.40 25.58
CA LYS A 736 -24.24 6.24 26.00
C LYS A 736 -24.48 6.88 27.34
N VAL A 737 -23.41 7.14 28.08
CA VAL A 737 -23.41 8.14 29.12
C VAL A 737 -23.07 9.48 28.48
N VAL A 738 -23.89 10.50 28.71
CA VAL A 738 -23.65 11.87 28.25
C VAL A 738 -23.85 12.82 29.42
N ALA A 739 -22.81 13.58 29.78
CA ALA A 739 -22.83 14.46 30.95
C ALA A 739 -23.39 13.75 32.21
N LYS A 740 -22.85 12.55 32.51
CA LYS A 740 -23.25 11.67 33.62
C LYS A 740 -24.65 11.06 33.55
N HIS A 741 -25.42 11.27 32.48
CA HIS A 741 -26.75 10.67 32.34
C HIS A 741 -26.68 9.47 31.40
N ALA A 742 -27.27 8.34 31.78
CA ALA A 742 -27.45 7.23 30.87
C ALA A 742 -28.49 7.60 29.80
N THR A 743 -28.15 7.35 28.54
CA THR A 743 -28.96 7.69 27.37
C THR A 743 -29.09 6.48 26.45
N ALA A 744 -30.24 6.37 25.77
CA ALA A 744 -30.44 5.46 24.65
C ALA A 744 -31.14 6.23 23.53
N ALA A 745 -30.80 5.95 22.27
CA ALA A 745 -31.37 6.66 21.13
C ALA A 745 -31.26 8.21 21.22
N GLY A 746 -30.24 8.72 21.92
CA GLY A 746 -30.02 10.16 22.14
C GLY A 746 -30.90 10.81 23.22
N LYS A 747 -31.69 10.04 23.97
CA LYS A 747 -32.56 10.51 25.06
C LYS A 747 -32.15 9.93 26.41
N LYS A 748 -32.34 10.70 27.49
CA LYS A 748 -32.05 10.24 28.85
C LYS A 748 -32.97 9.09 29.24
N LEU A 749 -32.41 8.12 29.98
CA LEU A 749 -33.15 7.00 30.53
C LEU A 749 -33.70 7.35 31.91
N PHE A 750 -34.95 6.97 32.16
CA PHE A 750 -35.66 7.21 33.41
C PHE A 750 -36.19 5.89 33.99
N ALA A 751 -36.07 5.75 35.31
CA ALA A 751 -36.74 4.70 36.09
C ALA A 751 -37.57 5.36 37.19
N ASP A 752 -38.85 5.03 37.28
CA ASP A 752 -39.79 5.61 38.25
C ASP A 752 -39.75 7.16 38.30
N GLY A 753 -39.72 7.78 37.12
CA GLY A 753 -39.74 9.24 36.96
C GLY A 753 -38.44 9.97 37.32
N LYS A 754 -37.35 9.27 37.69
CA LYS A 754 -36.02 9.87 37.91
C LYS A 754 -35.01 9.43 36.85
N PRO A 755 -34.10 10.32 36.43
CA PRO A 755 -33.08 9.99 35.44
C PRO A 755 -32.04 9.04 36.03
N ILE A 756 -31.51 8.15 35.21
CA ILE A 756 -30.40 7.26 35.56
C ILE A 756 -29.10 8.02 35.35
N THR A 757 -28.31 8.16 36.42
CA THR A 757 -27.06 8.92 36.43
C THR A 757 -25.91 8.09 36.96
N LEU A 758 -24.71 8.33 36.44
CA LEU A 758 -23.46 7.73 36.89
C LEU A 758 -22.62 8.74 37.68
N GLU A 759 -21.85 8.27 38.65
CA GLU A 759 -21.02 9.11 39.52
C GLU A 759 -19.62 9.33 38.93
N LYS A 760 -19.00 8.27 38.38
CA LYS A 760 -17.62 8.25 37.90
C LYS A 760 -17.52 8.50 36.41
N VAL A 761 -18.43 7.93 35.61
CA VAL A 761 -18.42 8.08 34.15
C VAL A 761 -19.13 9.36 33.72
N THR A 762 -18.46 10.17 32.89
CA THR A 762 -19.05 11.42 32.36
C THR A 762 -19.53 11.25 30.91
N ASP A 763 -18.70 10.69 30.04
CA ASP A 763 -19.04 10.40 28.64
C ASP A 763 -18.40 9.07 28.20
N ALA A 764 -19.20 8.04 27.91
CA ALA A 764 -18.75 6.70 27.49
C ALA A 764 -19.89 5.92 26.79
N GLU A 765 -19.57 4.80 26.14
CA GLU A 765 -20.59 3.85 25.67
C GLU A 765 -21.09 2.99 26.86
N ILE A 766 -22.33 2.50 26.78
CA ILE A 766 -22.88 1.53 27.72
C ILE A 766 -22.81 0.14 27.06
N GLU A 767 -22.19 -0.81 27.74
CA GLU A 767 -22.00 -2.19 27.29
C GLU A 767 -22.90 -3.20 28.01
#